data_AF-X8GTM5-F1
#
_entry.id   AF-X8GTM5-F1
#
_cell.length_a   1.000
_cell.length_b   1.000
_cell.length_c   1.000
_cell.angle_alpha   90.00
_cell.angle_beta   90.00
_cell.angle_gamma   90.00
#
_symmetry.space_group_name_H-M   'P 1'
#
loop_
_entity.id
_entity.type
_entity.pdbx_description
1 polymer ?
#
loop_
_entity_poly.entity_id
_entity_poly.type
_entity_poly.pdbx_seq_one_letter_code
_entity_poly.pdbx_strand_id
1 'polypeptide(L)'
;MDNKIIVLDGGMGTMLQAAGMPAGQHPEVFGHQHPEIVEQIHRQYIEAGSNVIYANTFGANARKLQGCSIDTRKAVFSAIRTAKRAVQKAAKETVRVALDLGPVGELLEPLGTLSFEEAYEIYREAVVAGYEAGADLIVAETFTDLLDIKALVLAAKENTPLPVWTTMTFERSGRTFTGTTIASMALTLTGLGVDAIGINCSLGPTEILPLVEELREWTHLPVIAKPNAGLPDPRTGVYDLTAEDFGKQMQAYTELGVSVLGGCCGTDPDYIRCLVSRLREAGYISGWQDLSQASAGADRSKVRKGICSTTNVCEFGGVRVIGERINPTGKKRFQQALREHDMEYICKMALDEEEAGADLLDVNVGLPGAEEKPLMLEVVRALQGVVSVPLQIDSSDPEVIEAALRIYAGKAIINSVNADDAKLEAILPVARKYGAAVIGLALDEGGIPQTARERFEKAAYIKEKCLKAGMEADDIIIDALTLTVSAQQEQARETLEAVERISRELGLHTALGVSNISFGLPAREHVTENFLIQAMYCGLDFPIINPNILSLMDAVASFKALSGEDISCMHYIDRFAGRKEIKTSVSDSRPQAESAERAVAGDASNGERGISDQGKSSVGLSGKKEEDSFKTAIDQAILKGLKQETRKLAEGLLEQGLTEVEVINRYLISALDLVGDQYEKQTIFLPQLINSANAASAAFDMIKDRIAARGQGASGKEDKKIVVCTVKGDIHDIGKNIVKVILENYGYKVFDLGRDVPAGKVVDTVVAEDVRLVGLSALMTTTLPAMQETIDRLREASPHTKVWVGGAVLTREYAREIGADFYADDARESVEIAQRVLGEA
;
A
#
# COMPACT_ATOMS: atom_id res chain seq x y z
N MET A 1 -0.31 16.17 -35.41
CA MET A 1 -1.10 16.30 -34.18
C MET A 1 -0.72 17.65 -33.59
N ASP A 2 -1.70 18.48 -33.23
CA ASP A 2 -1.39 19.77 -32.60
C ASP A 2 -0.75 19.50 -31.24
N ASN A 3 0.40 20.10 -30.92
CA ASN A 3 1.07 20.01 -29.61
C ASN A 3 0.25 20.73 -28.52
N LYS A 4 -0.92 20.18 -28.16
CA LYS A 4 -1.84 20.75 -27.18
C LYS A 4 -1.58 20.20 -25.78
N ILE A 5 -1.63 21.10 -24.81
CA ILE A 5 -1.56 20.79 -23.37
C ILE A 5 -2.81 21.36 -22.72
N ILE A 6 -3.46 20.58 -21.86
CA ILE A 6 -4.55 21.06 -21.03
C ILE A 6 -3.95 21.73 -19.80
N VAL A 7 -4.29 23.00 -19.59
CA VAL A 7 -3.84 23.75 -18.41
C VAL A 7 -4.96 23.76 -17.36
N LEU A 8 -4.67 23.31 -16.14
CA LEU A 8 -5.57 23.38 -15.00
C LEU A 8 -5.46 24.75 -14.31
N ASP A 9 -6.24 24.97 -13.25
CA ASP A 9 -6.09 26.09 -12.34
C ASP A 9 -5.03 25.84 -11.26
N GLY A 10 -4.90 26.82 -10.35
CA GLY A 10 -4.00 26.80 -9.21
C GLY A 10 -4.67 26.32 -7.92
N GLY A 11 -4.22 26.85 -6.78
CA GLY A 11 -4.76 26.52 -5.45
C GLY A 11 -6.02 27.33 -5.09
N MET A 12 -7.18 26.69 -5.01
CA MET A 12 -8.42 27.33 -4.54
C MET A 12 -8.32 27.78 -3.09
N GLY A 13 -7.83 26.92 -2.19
CA GLY A 13 -7.67 27.25 -0.77
C GLY A 13 -6.78 28.47 -0.54
N THR A 14 -5.65 28.57 -1.25
CA THR A 14 -4.73 29.72 -1.20
C THR A 14 -5.44 31.03 -1.59
N MET A 15 -6.24 30.98 -2.66
CA MET A 15 -6.99 32.16 -3.13
C MET A 15 -8.12 32.57 -2.18
N LEU A 16 -8.81 31.61 -1.56
CA LEU A 16 -9.86 31.91 -0.57
C LEU A 16 -9.27 32.53 0.70
N GLN A 17 -8.13 32.03 1.16
CA GLN A 17 -7.41 32.61 2.30
C GLN A 17 -6.95 34.05 2.00
N ALA A 18 -6.39 34.30 0.81
CA ALA A 18 -6.03 35.65 0.36
C ALA A 18 -7.26 36.57 0.24
N ALA A 19 -8.44 36.02 -0.05
CA ALA A 19 -9.71 36.74 -0.09
C ALA A 19 -10.36 36.93 1.30
N GLY A 20 -9.68 36.54 2.39
CA GLY A 20 -10.13 36.77 3.76
C GLY A 20 -10.92 35.64 4.40
N MET A 21 -10.88 34.42 3.84
CA MET A 21 -11.45 33.24 4.50
C MET A 21 -10.73 32.98 5.84
N PRO A 22 -11.46 32.96 6.98
CA PRO A 22 -10.91 32.61 8.29
C PRO A 22 -10.18 31.26 8.31
N ALA A 23 -9.08 31.20 9.06
CA ALA A 23 -8.38 29.94 9.33
C ALA A 23 -9.32 28.91 9.97
N GLY A 24 -9.27 27.67 9.47
CA GLY A 24 -10.11 26.57 9.94
C GLY A 24 -11.54 26.54 9.41
N GLN A 25 -11.96 27.55 8.62
CA GLN A 25 -13.26 27.48 7.96
C GLN A 25 -13.21 26.54 6.75
N HIS A 26 -14.26 25.73 6.59
CA HIS A 26 -14.43 24.86 5.42
C HIS A 26 -14.56 25.70 4.14
N PRO A 27 -13.70 25.50 3.13
CA PRO A 27 -13.75 26.20 1.84
C PRO A 27 -15.13 26.13 1.19
N GLU A 28 -15.78 24.98 1.23
CA GLU A 28 -17.09 24.73 0.62
C GLU A 28 -18.19 25.57 1.27
N VAL A 29 -18.14 25.69 2.60
CA VAL A 29 -19.10 26.48 3.39
C VAL A 29 -18.90 27.96 3.14
N PHE A 30 -17.64 28.42 3.19
CA PHE A 30 -17.30 29.81 2.87
C PHE A 30 -17.72 30.17 1.44
N GLY A 31 -17.41 29.31 0.47
CA GLY A 31 -17.77 29.51 -0.92
C GLY A 31 -19.27 29.50 -1.19
N HIS A 32 -20.05 28.76 -0.41
CA HIS A 32 -21.51 28.83 -0.46
C HIS A 32 -22.05 30.16 0.08
N GLN A 33 -21.45 30.70 1.13
CA GLN A 33 -21.84 31.98 1.75
C GLN A 33 -21.38 33.19 0.91
N HIS A 34 -20.27 33.04 0.19
CA HIS A 34 -19.60 34.09 -0.60
C HIS A 34 -19.36 33.65 -2.06
N PRO A 35 -20.42 33.29 -2.82
CA PRO A 35 -20.27 32.75 -4.16
C PRO A 35 -19.66 33.76 -5.15
N GLU A 36 -19.80 35.06 -4.91
CA GLU A 36 -19.18 36.12 -5.70
C GLU A 36 -17.64 36.09 -5.64
N ILE A 37 -17.07 35.75 -4.47
CA ILE A 37 -15.62 35.63 -4.29
C ILE A 37 -15.11 34.43 -5.09
N VAL A 38 -15.76 33.28 -4.96
CA VAL A 38 -15.41 32.05 -5.69
C VAL A 38 -15.53 32.24 -7.19
N GLU A 39 -16.61 32.88 -7.67
CA GLU A 39 -16.79 33.21 -9.08
C GLU A 39 -15.66 34.10 -9.62
N GLN A 40 -15.25 35.10 -8.84
CA GLN A 40 -14.15 35.98 -9.21
C GLN A 40 -12.81 35.22 -9.29
N ILE A 41 -12.52 34.34 -8.34
CA ILE A 41 -11.30 33.51 -8.35
C ILE A 41 -11.27 32.62 -9.59
N HIS A 42 -12.36 31.91 -9.90
CA HIS A 42 -12.44 31.09 -11.12
C HIS A 42 -12.19 31.93 -12.37
N ARG A 43 -12.78 33.12 -12.46
CA ARG A 43 -12.57 34.02 -13.60
C ARG A 43 -11.10 34.42 -13.73
N GLN A 44 -10.39 34.69 -12.63
CA GLN A 44 -8.96 35.02 -12.67
C GLN A 44 -8.12 33.87 -13.24
N TYR A 45 -8.41 32.62 -12.89
CA TYR A 45 -7.73 31.45 -13.48
C TYR A 45 -8.09 31.26 -14.96
N ILE A 46 -9.35 31.44 -15.33
CA ILE A 46 -9.79 31.40 -16.74
C ILE A 46 -9.07 32.47 -17.57
N GLU A 47 -8.93 33.69 -17.03
CA GLU A 47 -8.20 34.79 -17.66
C GLU A 47 -6.70 34.49 -17.75
N ALA A 48 -6.12 33.83 -16.74
CA ALA A 48 -4.73 33.37 -16.73
C ALA A 48 -4.42 32.29 -17.79
N GLY A 49 -5.42 31.54 -18.22
CA GLY A 49 -5.31 30.59 -19.34
C GLY A 49 -5.74 29.16 -19.03
N SER A 50 -6.31 28.90 -17.86
CA SER A 50 -6.83 27.57 -17.50
C SER A 50 -7.93 27.11 -18.47
N ASN A 51 -7.84 25.85 -18.88
CA ASN A 51 -8.80 25.13 -19.72
C ASN A 51 -9.76 24.27 -18.89
N VAL A 52 -9.35 23.89 -17.68
CA VAL A 52 -10.19 23.22 -16.70
C VAL A 52 -10.06 23.99 -15.39
N ILE A 53 -11.18 24.26 -14.73
CA ILE A 53 -11.23 24.79 -13.37
C ILE A 53 -11.86 23.77 -12.43
N TYR A 54 -11.29 23.64 -11.23
CA TYR A 54 -11.77 22.75 -10.19
C TYR A 54 -12.80 23.50 -9.36
N ALA A 55 -14.03 23.00 -9.31
CA ALA A 55 -15.04 23.59 -8.45
C ALA A 55 -14.59 23.52 -6.99
N ASN A 56 -15.03 24.47 -6.17
CA ASN A 56 -14.73 24.50 -4.74
C ASN A 56 -15.50 23.39 -3.98
N THR A 57 -15.09 22.14 -4.20
CA THR A 57 -15.76 20.91 -3.73
C THR A 57 -14.81 19.88 -3.14
N PHE A 58 -13.51 20.16 -3.01
CA PHE A 58 -12.49 19.22 -2.53
C PHE A 58 -12.91 18.48 -1.24
N GLY A 59 -13.46 19.20 -0.27
CA GLY A 59 -13.97 18.68 1.01
C GLY A 59 -15.47 18.45 1.05
N ALA A 60 -16.19 18.51 -0.08
CA ALA A 60 -17.64 18.39 -0.14
C ALA A 60 -18.10 16.94 -0.02
N ASN A 61 -17.99 16.39 1.19
CA ASN A 61 -18.47 15.06 1.52
C ASN A 61 -19.14 15.01 2.90
N ALA A 62 -19.96 13.98 3.14
CA ALA A 62 -20.82 13.91 4.33
C ALA A 62 -20.04 13.89 5.65
N ARG A 63 -18.81 13.32 5.68
CA ARG A 63 -17.96 13.25 6.86
C ARG A 63 -17.33 14.60 7.19
N LYS A 64 -16.78 15.29 6.18
CA LYS A 64 -16.15 16.60 6.35
C LYS A 64 -17.14 17.72 6.61
N LEU A 65 -18.36 17.62 6.08
CA LEU A 65 -19.42 18.61 6.29
C LEU A 65 -20.32 18.30 7.51
N GLN A 66 -20.00 17.28 8.30
CA GLN A 66 -20.77 16.95 9.48
C GLN A 66 -20.83 18.15 10.45
N GLY A 67 -22.04 18.57 10.81
CA GLY A 67 -22.26 19.72 11.70
C GLY A 67 -22.17 21.10 11.03
N CYS A 68 -21.89 21.16 9.73
CA CYS A 68 -21.89 22.42 8.97
C CYS A 68 -23.31 22.90 8.63
N SER A 69 -23.42 24.15 8.17
CA SER A 69 -24.70 24.77 7.77
C SER A 69 -25.29 24.23 6.46
N ILE A 70 -24.51 23.46 5.71
CA ILE A 70 -24.90 22.87 4.42
C ILE A 70 -24.50 21.40 4.36
N ASP A 71 -25.29 20.63 3.61
CA ASP A 71 -25.02 19.23 3.29
C ASP A 71 -24.17 19.09 2.01
N THR A 72 -23.68 17.89 1.75
CA THR A 72 -22.88 17.51 0.56
C THR A 72 -23.52 18.01 -0.73
N ARG A 73 -24.81 17.70 -0.92
CA ARG A 73 -25.53 18.04 -2.15
C ARG A 73 -25.58 19.55 -2.37
N LYS A 74 -25.92 20.34 -1.34
CA LYS A 74 -25.95 21.81 -1.45
C LYS A 74 -24.57 22.40 -1.74
N ALA A 75 -23.54 21.91 -1.05
CA ALA A 75 -22.16 22.35 -1.28
C ALA A 75 -21.76 22.14 -2.75
N VAL A 76 -21.94 20.91 -3.25
CA VAL A 76 -21.62 20.55 -4.63
C VAL A 76 -22.42 21.37 -5.65
N PHE A 77 -23.75 21.43 -5.52
CA PHE A 77 -24.59 22.19 -6.46
C PHE A 77 -24.23 23.68 -6.50
N SER A 78 -23.97 24.28 -5.33
CA SER A 78 -23.61 25.69 -5.21
C SER A 78 -22.27 25.98 -5.88
N ALA A 79 -21.27 25.14 -5.63
CA ALA A 79 -19.92 25.30 -6.17
C ALA A 79 -19.89 25.11 -7.70
N ILE A 80 -20.48 24.04 -8.22
CA ILE A 80 -20.52 23.76 -9.67
C ILE A 80 -21.24 24.88 -10.42
N ARG A 81 -22.40 25.34 -9.94
CA ARG A 81 -23.13 26.46 -10.56
C ARG A 81 -22.33 27.76 -10.53
N THR A 82 -21.55 27.98 -9.48
CA THR A 82 -20.70 29.17 -9.36
C THR A 82 -19.54 29.12 -10.36
N ALA A 83 -18.87 27.98 -10.50
CA ALA A 83 -17.86 27.77 -11.53
C ALA A 83 -18.43 27.92 -12.95
N LYS A 84 -19.62 27.36 -13.24
CA LYS A 84 -20.29 27.53 -14.55
C LYS A 84 -20.65 28.99 -14.85
N ARG A 85 -21.10 29.76 -13.85
CA ARG A 85 -21.34 31.20 -14.00
C ARG A 85 -20.05 31.96 -14.34
N ALA A 86 -18.93 31.60 -13.72
CA ALA A 86 -17.63 32.19 -14.03
C ALA A 86 -17.22 31.92 -15.50
N VAL A 87 -17.38 30.69 -15.98
CA VAL A 87 -17.13 30.32 -17.40
C VAL A 87 -18.01 31.13 -18.35
N GLN A 88 -19.32 31.24 -18.06
CA GLN A 88 -20.26 32.02 -18.86
C GLN A 88 -19.87 33.50 -18.91
N LYS A 89 -19.54 34.11 -17.77
CA LYS A 89 -19.15 35.53 -17.69
C LYS A 89 -17.80 35.81 -18.34
N ALA A 90 -16.87 34.85 -18.32
CA ALA A 90 -15.60 34.96 -19.02
C ALA A 90 -15.73 34.79 -20.55
N ALA A 91 -16.91 34.39 -21.05
CA ALA A 91 -17.18 34.11 -22.47
C ALA A 91 -16.18 33.12 -23.10
N LYS A 92 -15.72 32.13 -22.31
CA LYS A 92 -14.80 31.08 -22.75
C LYS A 92 -15.47 29.70 -22.66
N GLU A 93 -16.41 29.41 -23.54
CA GLU A 93 -17.22 28.17 -23.53
C GLU A 93 -16.41 26.87 -23.69
N THR A 94 -15.15 26.96 -24.09
CA THR A 94 -14.23 25.81 -24.19
C THR A 94 -13.66 25.39 -22.84
N VAL A 95 -13.80 26.20 -21.79
CA VAL A 95 -13.34 25.85 -20.43
C VAL A 95 -14.30 24.85 -19.79
N ARG A 96 -13.74 23.82 -19.18
CA ARG A 96 -14.48 22.77 -18.45
C ARG A 96 -14.47 23.01 -16.95
N VAL A 97 -15.53 22.60 -16.28
CA VAL A 97 -15.68 22.63 -14.82
C VAL A 97 -15.60 21.21 -14.30
N ALA A 98 -14.59 20.92 -13.49
CA ALA A 98 -14.45 19.64 -12.80
C ALA A 98 -15.19 19.64 -11.47
N LEU A 99 -15.89 18.55 -11.17
CA LEU A 99 -16.20 18.17 -9.80
C LEU A 99 -14.91 17.67 -9.16
N ASP A 100 -14.33 18.47 -8.29
CA ASP A 100 -13.09 18.14 -7.59
C ASP A 100 -13.39 17.55 -6.21
N LEU A 101 -12.88 16.36 -5.93
CA LEU A 101 -13.13 15.62 -4.70
C LEU A 101 -11.82 15.08 -4.14
N GLY A 102 -11.58 15.35 -2.86
CA GLY A 102 -10.46 14.80 -2.10
C GLY A 102 -10.80 13.54 -1.30
N PRO A 103 -9.83 13.00 -0.53
CA PRO A 103 -10.02 11.83 0.32
C PRO A 103 -11.09 12.08 1.40
N VAL A 104 -11.76 11.02 1.88
CA VAL A 104 -12.80 11.16 2.91
C VAL A 104 -12.23 11.80 4.17
N GLY A 105 -10.96 11.48 4.49
CA GLY A 105 -10.24 11.96 5.67
C GLY A 105 -10.23 10.96 6.83
N GLU A 106 -10.64 9.71 6.59
CA GLU A 106 -10.57 8.58 7.51
C GLU A 106 -9.93 7.39 6.79
N LEU A 107 -9.14 6.57 7.48
CA LEU A 107 -8.54 5.35 6.91
C LEU A 107 -9.61 4.27 6.72
N LEU A 108 -9.56 3.56 5.59
CA LEU A 108 -10.45 2.45 5.30
C LEU A 108 -9.99 1.17 6.01
N GLU A 109 -10.92 0.25 6.29
CA GLU A 109 -10.61 -1.10 6.75
C GLU A 109 -9.69 -1.85 5.76
N PRO A 110 -8.70 -2.62 6.24
CA PRO A 110 -8.44 -2.98 7.64
C PRO A 110 -7.57 -1.96 8.41
N LEU A 111 -7.10 -0.88 7.77
CA LEU A 111 -6.17 0.08 8.37
C LEU A 111 -6.85 1.05 9.33
N GLY A 112 -8.11 1.38 9.06
CA GLY A 112 -8.97 2.19 9.91
C GLY A 112 -10.32 1.55 10.13
N THR A 113 -11.33 2.39 10.36
CA THR A 113 -12.68 1.96 10.78
C THR A 113 -13.75 2.23 9.73
N LEU A 114 -13.43 2.95 8.65
CA LEU A 114 -14.39 3.25 7.60
C LEU A 114 -14.48 2.05 6.65
N SER A 115 -15.66 1.47 6.49
CA SER A 115 -15.81 0.39 5.52
C SER A 115 -15.75 0.91 4.09
N PHE A 116 -15.34 0.05 3.15
CA PHE A 116 -15.29 0.39 1.72
C PHE A 116 -16.63 0.90 1.19
N GLU A 117 -17.73 0.24 1.55
CA GLU A 117 -19.06 0.63 1.08
C GLU A 117 -19.51 1.98 1.67
N GLU A 118 -19.16 2.29 2.92
CA GLU A 118 -19.46 3.63 3.47
C GLU A 118 -18.69 4.72 2.72
N ALA A 119 -17.40 4.51 2.41
CA ALA A 119 -16.62 5.44 1.59
C ALA A 119 -17.24 5.61 0.19
N TYR A 120 -17.62 4.50 -0.46
CA TYR A 120 -18.30 4.50 -1.75
C TYR A 120 -19.60 5.31 -1.71
N GLU A 121 -20.45 5.12 -0.69
CA GLU A 121 -21.73 5.82 -0.56
C GLU A 121 -21.55 7.33 -0.36
N ILE A 122 -20.54 7.73 0.42
CA ILE A 122 -20.13 9.13 0.62
C ILE A 122 -19.74 9.76 -0.72
N TYR A 123 -18.93 9.08 -1.53
CA TYR A 123 -18.53 9.57 -2.84
C TYR A 123 -19.68 9.58 -3.83
N ARG A 124 -20.53 8.55 -3.83
CA ARG A 124 -21.69 8.45 -4.72
C ARG A 124 -22.60 9.66 -4.56
N GLU A 125 -22.86 10.09 -3.32
CA GLU A 125 -23.68 11.28 -3.05
C GLU A 125 -23.10 12.53 -3.75
N ALA A 126 -21.81 12.79 -3.58
CA ALA A 126 -21.14 13.95 -4.16
C ALA A 126 -21.06 13.88 -5.70
N VAL A 127 -20.71 12.70 -6.24
CA VAL A 127 -20.63 12.42 -7.68
C VAL A 127 -21.97 12.65 -8.37
N VAL A 128 -23.05 12.07 -7.85
CA VAL A 128 -24.40 12.22 -8.44
C VAL A 128 -24.83 13.67 -8.37
N ALA A 129 -24.58 14.36 -7.25
CA ALA A 129 -24.88 15.78 -7.12
C ALA A 129 -24.11 16.64 -8.14
N GLY A 130 -22.83 16.34 -8.37
CA GLY A 130 -22.00 17.09 -9.32
C GLY A 130 -22.43 16.88 -10.77
N TYR A 131 -22.78 15.65 -11.13
CA TYR A 131 -23.33 15.33 -12.45
C TYR A 131 -24.64 16.08 -12.72
N GLU A 132 -25.59 16.03 -11.79
CA GLU A 132 -26.87 16.74 -11.91
C GLU A 132 -26.71 18.27 -11.89
N ALA A 133 -25.68 18.79 -11.20
CA ALA A 133 -25.34 20.20 -11.21
C ALA A 133 -24.67 20.66 -12.52
N GLY A 134 -24.24 19.72 -13.38
CA GLY A 134 -23.70 19.96 -14.70
C GLY A 134 -22.17 19.98 -14.80
N ALA A 135 -21.45 19.28 -13.91
CA ALA A 135 -20.00 19.08 -14.04
C ALA A 135 -19.63 18.48 -15.42
N ASP A 136 -18.48 18.87 -15.97
CA ASP A 136 -17.98 18.35 -17.26
C ASP A 136 -17.11 17.10 -17.09
N LEU A 137 -16.49 16.94 -15.93
CA LEU A 137 -15.63 15.82 -15.54
C LEU A 137 -15.55 15.70 -14.02
N ILE A 138 -15.04 14.56 -13.54
CA ILE A 138 -14.78 14.30 -12.12
C ILE A 138 -13.26 14.22 -11.94
N VAL A 139 -12.76 14.87 -10.90
CA VAL A 139 -11.37 14.80 -10.48
C VAL A 139 -11.33 14.23 -9.06
N ALA A 140 -10.57 13.15 -8.88
CA ALA A 140 -10.13 12.68 -7.57
C ALA A 140 -8.72 13.22 -7.34
N GLU A 141 -8.51 14.11 -6.38
CA GLU A 141 -7.19 14.70 -6.13
C GLU A 141 -6.67 14.48 -4.70
N THR A 142 -5.34 14.43 -4.56
CA THR A 142 -4.65 14.38 -3.26
C THR A 142 -4.97 13.14 -2.42
N PHE A 143 -5.18 11.99 -3.06
CA PHE A 143 -5.35 10.72 -2.35
C PHE A 143 -4.00 10.15 -1.93
N THR A 144 -3.94 9.61 -0.72
CA THR A 144 -2.78 8.85 -0.20
C THR A 144 -3.06 7.37 -0.06
N ASP A 145 -4.33 6.95 0.01
CA ASP A 145 -4.78 5.57 0.10
C ASP A 145 -5.37 5.10 -1.25
N LEU A 146 -4.83 4.00 -1.78
CA LEU A 146 -5.26 3.39 -3.03
C LEU A 146 -6.69 2.84 -2.95
N LEU A 147 -7.12 2.35 -1.78
CA LEU A 147 -8.46 1.79 -1.60
C LEU A 147 -9.52 2.90 -1.52
N ASP A 148 -9.19 4.04 -0.91
CA ASP A 148 -10.05 5.22 -0.81
C ASP A 148 -10.33 5.81 -2.21
N ILE A 149 -9.28 6.02 -3.02
CA ILE A 149 -9.46 6.52 -4.40
C ILE A 149 -10.21 5.51 -5.27
N LYS A 150 -10.02 4.21 -5.06
CA LYS A 150 -10.79 3.16 -5.75
C LYS A 150 -12.28 3.27 -5.44
N ALA A 151 -12.67 3.53 -4.18
CA ALA A 151 -14.06 3.73 -3.81
C ALA A 151 -14.69 4.92 -4.58
N LEU A 152 -13.96 6.03 -4.71
CA LEU A 152 -14.39 7.19 -5.50
C LEU A 152 -14.52 6.84 -6.99
N VAL A 153 -13.52 6.20 -7.58
CA VAL A 153 -13.52 5.83 -9.01
C VAL A 153 -14.70 4.92 -9.34
N LEU A 154 -14.98 3.92 -8.50
CA LEU A 154 -16.15 3.07 -8.67
C LEU A 154 -17.45 3.87 -8.52
N ALA A 155 -17.56 4.73 -7.50
CA ALA A 155 -18.74 5.59 -7.33
C ALA A 155 -18.97 6.48 -8.56
N ALA A 156 -17.91 7.02 -9.16
CA ALA A 156 -17.96 7.82 -10.38
C ALA A 156 -18.41 7.01 -11.61
N LYS A 157 -17.72 5.90 -11.91
CA LYS A 157 -17.93 5.08 -13.11
C LYS A 157 -19.26 4.32 -13.09
N GLU A 158 -19.76 3.92 -11.91
CA GLU A 158 -21.03 3.20 -11.78
C GLU A 158 -22.25 4.12 -11.86
N ASN A 159 -22.10 5.42 -11.59
CA ASN A 159 -23.23 6.34 -11.43
C ASN A 159 -23.25 7.48 -12.46
N THR A 160 -22.18 7.68 -13.24
CA THR A 160 -22.10 8.78 -14.21
C THR A 160 -21.30 8.37 -15.46
N PRO A 161 -21.57 8.98 -16.63
CA PRO A 161 -20.76 8.81 -17.83
C PRO A 161 -19.59 9.82 -17.90
N LEU A 162 -19.36 10.61 -16.85
CA LEU A 162 -18.35 11.67 -16.89
C LEU A 162 -16.93 11.07 -16.94
N PRO A 163 -15.99 11.72 -17.66
CA PRO A 163 -14.58 11.37 -17.55
C PRO A 163 -14.09 11.50 -16.11
N VAL A 164 -13.26 10.55 -15.67
CA VAL A 164 -12.70 10.50 -14.32
C VAL A 164 -11.18 10.67 -14.41
N TRP A 165 -10.69 11.77 -13.85
CA TRP A 165 -9.26 12.06 -13.72
C TRP A 165 -8.83 11.81 -12.29
N THR A 166 -7.66 11.22 -12.11
CA THR A 166 -7.19 10.84 -10.79
C THR A 166 -5.78 11.34 -10.55
N THR A 167 -5.53 11.85 -9.35
CA THR A 167 -4.19 12.16 -8.88
C THR A 167 -4.01 11.65 -7.46
N MET A 168 -2.84 11.07 -7.20
CA MET A 168 -2.40 10.72 -5.85
C MET A 168 -1.23 11.62 -5.47
N THR A 169 -0.97 11.73 -4.17
CA THR A 169 0.13 12.52 -3.64
C THR A 169 1.19 11.63 -2.99
N PHE A 170 2.45 11.89 -3.32
CA PHE A 170 3.59 11.06 -2.97
C PHE A 170 4.63 11.87 -2.19
N GLU A 171 5.38 11.18 -1.35
CA GLU A 171 6.59 11.69 -0.73
C GLU A 171 7.77 11.59 -1.71
N ARG A 172 8.91 12.20 -1.34
CA ARG A 172 10.15 12.13 -2.15
C ARG A 172 10.65 10.70 -2.40
N SER A 173 10.22 9.75 -1.57
CA SER A 173 10.54 8.33 -1.69
C SER A 173 9.83 7.63 -2.86
N GLY A 174 8.87 8.29 -3.52
CA GLY A 174 8.00 7.65 -4.52
C GLY A 174 6.91 6.77 -3.91
N ARG A 175 6.69 6.89 -2.60
CA ARG A 175 5.61 6.20 -1.87
C ARG A 175 4.59 7.20 -1.36
N THR A 176 3.33 6.79 -1.31
CA THR A 176 2.31 7.53 -0.55
C THR A 176 2.50 7.28 0.94
N PHE A 177 1.82 8.07 1.77
CA PHE A 177 1.78 7.89 3.21
C PHE A 177 1.36 6.47 3.67
N THR A 178 0.50 5.77 2.90
CA THR A 178 0.10 4.37 3.18
C THR A 178 1.03 3.33 2.55
N GLY A 179 2.10 3.76 1.87
CA GLY A 179 3.08 2.89 1.22
C GLY A 179 2.76 2.56 -0.25
N THR A 180 1.75 3.18 -0.84
CA THR A 180 1.35 2.89 -2.23
C THR A 180 2.48 3.23 -3.19
N THR A 181 2.81 2.32 -4.12
CA THR A 181 3.79 2.61 -5.19
C THR A 181 3.14 3.35 -6.36
N ILE A 182 3.95 4.08 -7.13
CA ILE A 182 3.54 4.68 -8.40
C ILE A 182 3.05 3.61 -9.38
N ALA A 183 3.75 2.47 -9.45
CA ALA A 183 3.35 1.33 -10.28
C ALA A 183 2.00 0.73 -9.87
N SER A 184 1.74 0.56 -8.56
CA SER A 184 0.48 0.05 -8.02
C SER A 184 -0.69 0.99 -8.31
N MET A 185 -0.47 2.30 -8.15
CA MET A 185 -1.42 3.33 -8.57
C MET A 185 -1.73 3.19 -10.07
N ALA A 186 -0.69 3.14 -10.91
CA ALA A 186 -0.84 3.09 -12.36
C ALA A 186 -1.63 1.85 -12.83
N LEU A 187 -1.24 0.66 -12.36
CA LEU A 187 -1.89 -0.61 -12.73
C LEU A 187 -3.35 -0.64 -12.27
N THR A 188 -3.62 -0.24 -11.02
CA THR A 188 -4.96 -0.29 -10.44
C THR A 188 -5.90 0.71 -11.10
N LEU A 189 -5.50 1.98 -11.19
CA LEU A 189 -6.38 3.03 -11.71
C LEU A 189 -6.59 2.90 -13.23
N THR A 190 -5.56 2.48 -13.98
CA THR A 190 -5.71 2.13 -15.40
C THR A 190 -6.70 0.97 -15.55
N GLY A 191 -6.60 -0.06 -14.70
CA GLY A 191 -7.51 -1.21 -14.68
C GLY A 191 -8.98 -0.84 -14.40
N LEU A 192 -9.20 0.15 -13.54
CA LEU A 192 -10.54 0.70 -13.26
C LEU A 192 -11.10 1.60 -14.38
N GLY A 193 -10.31 1.84 -15.43
CA GLY A 193 -10.74 2.56 -16.63
C GLY A 193 -10.86 4.08 -16.44
N VAL A 194 -10.02 4.68 -15.60
CA VAL A 194 -9.91 6.16 -15.50
C VAL A 194 -9.37 6.76 -16.81
N ASP A 195 -9.65 8.04 -17.03
CA ASP A 195 -9.38 8.72 -18.30
C ASP A 195 -8.03 9.49 -18.29
N ALA A 196 -7.51 9.80 -17.11
CA ALA A 196 -6.19 10.39 -16.91
C ALA A 196 -5.70 10.10 -15.47
N ILE A 197 -4.39 9.97 -15.30
CA ILE A 197 -3.75 9.70 -14.01
C ILE A 197 -2.59 10.66 -13.75
N GLY A 198 -2.24 10.94 -12.50
CA GLY A 198 -1.10 11.82 -12.25
C GLY A 198 -0.78 12.08 -10.80
N ILE A 199 0.08 13.07 -10.59
CA ILE A 199 0.61 13.41 -9.28
C ILE A 199 0.33 14.87 -8.98
N ASN A 200 -0.17 15.14 -7.77
CA ASN A 200 -0.43 16.49 -7.28
C ASN A 200 0.04 16.68 -5.84
N CYS A 201 0.22 17.94 -5.45
CA CYS A 201 0.51 18.37 -4.07
C CYS A 201 1.81 17.77 -3.49
N SER A 202 2.04 18.00 -2.19
CA SER A 202 3.18 17.60 -1.34
C SER A 202 4.56 18.11 -1.75
N LEU A 203 4.85 18.18 -3.04
CA LEU A 203 6.16 18.39 -3.63
C LEU A 203 6.13 19.50 -4.68
N GLY A 204 7.28 20.12 -4.92
CA GLY A 204 7.47 21.10 -5.99
C GLY A 204 7.65 20.43 -7.36
N PRO A 205 7.75 21.25 -8.45
CA PRO A 205 7.91 20.73 -9.80
C PRO A 205 9.21 19.94 -10.00
N THR A 206 10.29 20.29 -9.30
CA THR A 206 11.56 19.58 -9.44
C THR A 206 11.46 18.17 -8.85
N GLU A 207 10.83 18.02 -7.70
CA GLU A 207 10.70 16.73 -7.02
C GLU A 207 9.66 15.81 -7.64
N ILE A 208 8.58 16.34 -8.24
CA ILE A 208 7.55 15.52 -8.90
C ILE A 208 8.04 14.96 -10.26
N LEU A 209 8.95 15.65 -10.95
CA LEU A 209 9.42 15.26 -12.28
C LEU A 209 9.87 13.79 -12.38
N PRO A 210 10.80 13.27 -11.54
CA PRO A 210 11.21 11.86 -11.60
C PRO A 210 10.06 10.88 -11.29
N LEU A 211 9.10 11.28 -10.46
CA LEU A 211 7.92 10.44 -10.15
C LEU A 211 7.00 10.31 -11.37
N VAL A 212 6.88 11.37 -12.17
CA VAL A 212 6.15 11.36 -13.43
C VAL A 212 6.86 10.53 -14.49
N GLU A 213 8.20 10.53 -14.52
CA GLU A 213 8.99 9.65 -15.38
C GLU A 213 8.68 8.17 -15.08
N GLU A 214 8.72 7.79 -13.80
CA GLU A 214 8.35 6.43 -13.37
C GLU A 214 6.90 6.09 -13.74
N LEU A 215 5.95 7.00 -13.48
CA LEU A 215 4.53 6.79 -13.80
C LEU A 215 4.31 6.43 -15.28
N ARG A 216 5.09 7.05 -16.17
CA ARG A 216 5.02 6.80 -17.62
C ARG A 216 5.54 5.43 -18.05
N GLU A 217 6.35 4.77 -17.23
CA GLU A 217 6.74 3.38 -17.50
C GLU A 217 5.57 2.42 -17.30
N TRP A 218 4.59 2.79 -16.46
CA TRP A 218 3.51 1.91 -16.02
C TRP A 218 2.12 2.25 -16.58
N THR A 219 1.98 3.36 -17.29
CA THR A 219 0.72 3.71 -17.96
C THR A 219 0.91 4.25 -19.38
N HIS A 220 -0.11 4.05 -20.20
CA HIS A 220 -0.28 4.74 -21.48
C HIS A 220 -1.33 5.85 -21.41
N LEU A 221 -1.97 6.04 -20.25
CA LEU A 221 -2.98 7.06 -20.07
C LEU A 221 -2.35 8.46 -20.06
N PRO A 222 -3.12 9.50 -20.43
CA PRO A 222 -2.70 10.89 -20.29
C PRO A 222 -2.27 11.18 -18.85
N VAL A 223 -1.08 11.78 -18.71
CA VAL A 223 -0.50 12.10 -17.40
C VAL A 223 -0.84 13.53 -16.98
N ILE A 224 -1.16 13.69 -15.69
CA ILE A 224 -1.43 14.96 -15.01
C ILE A 224 -0.27 15.29 -14.06
N ALA A 225 0.20 16.54 -14.05
CA ALA A 225 1.10 17.05 -13.02
C ALA A 225 0.60 18.39 -12.46
N LYS A 226 0.39 18.44 -11.14
CA LYS A 226 -0.11 19.63 -10.42
C LYS A 226 0.71 19.86 -9.13
N PRO A 227 2.01 20.24 -9.24
CA PRO A 227 2.89 20.48 -8.10
C PRO A 227 2.49 21.69 -7.26
N ASN A 228 2.99 21.75 -6.02
CA ASN A 228 2.94 22.96 -5.20
C ASN A 228 3.91 24.03 -5.73
N ALA A 229 3.77 25.28 -5.27
CA ALA A 229 4.75 26.34 -5.50
C ALA A 229 6.04 26.15 -4.67
N GLY A 230 6.58 24.93 -4.61
CA GLY A 230 7.63 24.53 -3.67
C GLY A 230 7.06 24.12 -2.30
N LEU A 231 7.95 23.94 -1.32
CA LEU A 231 7.57 23.70 0.07
C LEU A 231 7.21 25.04 0.72
N PRO A 232 6.14 25.13 1.52
CA PRO A 232 5.80 26.36 2.20
C PRO A 232 6.77 26.64 3.36
N ASP A 233 7.13 27.91 3.56
CA ASP A 233 7.77 28.39 4.77
C ASP A 233 6.79 28.15 5.94
N PRO A 234 7.15 27.31 6.92
CA PRO A 234 6.32 27.02 8.10
C PRO A 234 5.92 28.27 8.87
N ARG A 235 6.73 29.32 8.79
CA ARG A 235 6.57 30.54 9.59
C ARG A 235 5.57 31.51 9.02
N THR A 236 5.49 31.58 7.70
CA THR A 236 4.66 32.57 6.99
C THR A 236 3.55 31.90 6.18
N GLY A 237 3.64 30.59 5.95
CA GLY A 237 2.82 29.86 4.99
C GLY A 237 3.09 30.24 3.53
N VAL A 238 4.10 31.09 3.27
CA VAL A 238 4.47 31.57 1.94
C VAL A 238 5.30 30.52 1.24
N TYR A 239 5.09 30.39 -0.06
CA TYR A 239 5.78 29.43 -0.91
C TYR A 239 7.02 30.07 -1.53
N ASP A 240 8.16 29.37 -1.47
CA ASP A 240 9.45 29.93 -1.87
C ASP A 240 9.66 30.02 -3.39
N LEU A 241 8.89 29.26 -4.18
CA LEU A 241 9.06 29.22 -5.62
C LEU A 241 8.29 30.35 -6.30
N THR A 242 8.98 31.19 -7.07
CA THR A 242 8.33 32.27 -7.83
C THR A 242 7.51 31.72 -9.01
N ALA A 243 6.51 32.49 -9.47
CA ALA A 243 5.73 32.12 -10.66
C ALA A 243 6.59 31.91 -11.92
N GLU A 244 7.65 32.72 -12.09
CA GLU A 244 8.56 32.60 -13.23
C GLU A 244 9.36 31.30 -13.17
N ASP A 245 9.91 30.96 -12.00
CA ASP A 245 10.71 29.75 -11.81
C ASP A 245 9.83 28.50 -11.86
N PHE A 246 8.61 28.55 -11.31
CA PHE A 246 7.61 27.51 -11.48
C PHE A 246 7.34 27.23 -12.96
N GLY A 247 7.06 28.28 -13.76
CA GLY A 247 6.83 28.12 -15.20
C GLY A 247 8.04 27.52 -15.93
N LYS A 248 9.27 27.92 -15.57
CA LYS A 248 10.50 27.34 -16.15
C LYS A 248 10.63 25.86 -15.84
N GLN A 249 10.43 25.47 -14.58
CA GLN A 249 10.54 24.07 -14.16
C GLN A 249 9.45 23.21 -14.82
N MET A 250 8.23 23.72 -14.91
CA MET A 250 7.10 23.01 -15.53
C MET A 250 7.28 22.77 -17.03
N GLN A 251 8.15 23.52 -17.73
CA GLN A 251 8.45 23.29 -19.14
C GLN A 251 9.03 21.88 -19.38
N ALA A 252 9.85 21.36 -18.46
CA ALA A 252 10.49 20.04 -18.60
C ALA A 252 9.47 18.89 -18.73
N TYR A 253 8.28 19.03 -18.14
CA TYR A 253 7.21 18.02 -18.24
C TYR A 253 6.67 17.84 -19.65
N THR A 254 6.82 18.85 -20.51
CA THR A 254 6.39 18.74 -21.91
C THR A 254 7.27 17.78 -22.72
N GLU A 255 8.55 17.67 -22.37
CA GLU A 255 9.50 16.73 -22.96
C GLU A 255 9.17 15.28 -22.56
N LEU A 256 8.60 15.12 -21.37
CA LEU A 256 8.05 13.85 -20.88
C LEU A 256 6.68 13.51 -21.48
N GLY A 257 6.10 14.35 -22.34
CA GLY A 257 4.80 14.06 -22.96
C GLY A 257 3.61 14.13 -21.99
N VAL A 258 3.75 14.88 -20.89
CA VAL A 258 2.63 15.12 -19.96
C VAL A 258 1.53 15.88 -20.69
N SER A 259 0.27 15.47 -20.47
CA SER A 259 -0.88 15.97 -21.23
C SER A 259 -1.65 17.08 -20.52
N VAL A 260 -1.56 17.11 -19.18
CA VAL A 260 -2.30 18.03 -18.33
C VAL A 260 -1.36 18.63 -17.27
N LEU A 261 -1.26 19.96 -17.20
CA LEU A 261 -0.39 20.68 -16.28
C LEU A 261 -1.17 21.71 -15.48
N GLY A 262 -0.84 21.89 -14.20
CA GLY A 262 -1.48 22.87 -13.32
C GLY A 262 -0.63 23.25 -12.13
N GLY A 263 -1.24 23.93 -11.17
CA GLY A 263 -0.63 24.21 -9.87
C GLY A 263 -1.52 23.78 -8.71
N CYS A 264 -0.94 23.35 -7.59
CA CYS A 264 -1.67 23.01 -6.36
C CYS A 264 -1.47 24.12 -5.31
N CYS A 265 -1.12 23.78 -4.07
CA CYS A 265 -1.02 24.76 -3.00
C CYS A 265 0.07 25.80 -3.28
N GLY A 266 -0.23 27.07 -2.99
CA GLY A 266 0.68 28.19 -3.21
C GLY A 266 0.69 28.76 -4.62
N THR A 267 -0.05 28.16 -5.57
CA THR A 267 -0.10 28.66 -6.95
C THR A 267 -1.32 29.54 -7.17
N ASP A 268 -1.09 30.78 -7.55
CA ASP A 268 -2.13 31.76 -7.87
C ASP A 268 -2.24 31.98 -9.41
N PRO A 269 -3.08 32.90 -9.91
CA PRO A 269 -3.21 33.17 -11.35
C PRO A 269 -1.91 33.61 -12.06
N ASP A 270 -0.92 34.21 -11.37
CA ASP A 270 0.37 34.55 -11.99
C ASP A 270 1.19 33.32 -12.33
N TYR A 271 1.15 32.27 -11.49
CA TYR A 271 1.80 30.98 -11.79
C TYR A 271 1.23 30.35 -13.06
N ILE A 272 -0.09 30.37 -13.21
CA ILE A 272 -0.77 29.85 -14.40
C ILE A 272 -0.43 30.68 -15.65
N ARG A 273 -0.37 32.01 -15.54
CA ARG A 273 0.08 32.87 -16.65
C ARG A 273 1.51 32.54 -17.08
N CYS A 274 2.43 32.39 -16.13
CA CYS A 274 3.82 32.03 -16.39
C CYS A 274 3.92 30.64 -17.04
N LEU A 275 3.19 29.64 -16.54
CA LEU A 275 3.10 28.31 -17.15
C LEU A 275 2.64 28.41 -18.62
N VAL A 276 1.52 29.08 -18.89
CA VAL A 276 0.98 29.23 -20.26
C VAL A 276 1.97 29.96 -21.18
N SER A 277 2.67 30.99 -20.68
CA SER A 277 3.70 31.71 -21.45
C SER A 277 4.84 30.76 -21.84
N ARG A 278 5.34 29.98 -20.88
CA ARG A 278 6.45 29.04 -21.10
C ARG A 278 6.07 27.90 -22.04
N LEU A 279 4.86 27.37 -21.92
CA LEU A 279 4.33 26.38 -22.88
C LEU A 279 4.28 26.95 -24.30
N ARG A 280 3.83 28.20 -24.46
CA ARG A 280 3.81 28.88 -25.76
C ARG A 280 5.22 29.10 -26.33
N GLU A 281 6.16 29.52 -25.50
CA GLU A 281 7.58 29.68 -25.87
C GLU A 281 8.20 28.35 -26.33
N ALA A 282 7.81 27.24 -25.69
CA ALA A 282 8.22 25.88 -26.06
C ALA A 282 7.47 25.31 -27.28
N GLY A 283 6.55 26.06 -27.90
CA GLY A 283 5.82 25.65 -29.10
C GLY A 283 4.56 24.81 -28.84
N TYR A 284 4.07 24.77 -27.60
CA TYR A 284 2.82 24.12 -27.21
C TYR A 284 1.66 25.12 -27.18
N ILE A 285 0.44 24.62 -27.39
CA ILE A 285 -0.79 25.42 -27.37
C ILE A 285 -1.62 24.96 -26.16
N SER A 286 -1.90 25.88 -25.23
CA SER A 286 -2.87 25.64 -24.16
C SER A 286 -4.27 25.51 -24.77
N GLY A 287 -4.96 24.39 -24.54
CA GLY A 287 -6.33 24.23 -25.03
C GLY A 287 -6.95 22.90 -24.67
N TRP A 288 -8.28 22.86 -24.66
CA TRP A 288 -9.01 21.61 -24.52
C TRP A 288 -8.70 20.67 -25.70
N GLN A 289 -8.42 19.42 -25.38
CA GLN A 289 -8.34 18.31 -26.32
C GLN A 289 -9.06 17.10 -25.72
N ASP A 290 -9.68 16.30 -26.59
CA ASP A 290 -10.26 15.04 -26.16
C ASP A 290 -9.14 14.03 -25.87
N LEU A 291 -8.93 13.76 -24.58
CA LEU A 291 -7.87 12.89 -24.09
C LEU A 291 -8.05 11.42 -24.50
N SER A 292 -9.26 11.00 -24.87
CA SER A 292 -9.52 9.65 -25.37
C SER A 292 -8.72 9.33 -26.65
N GLN A 293 -8.42 10.35 -27.46
CA GLN A 293 -7.61 10.20 -28.67
C GLN A 293 -6.11 10.22 -28.40
N ALA A 294 -5.67 10.85 -27.30
CA ALA A 294 -4.26 10.90 -26.92
C ALA A 294 -3.75 9.51 -26.50
N SER A 295 -4.57 8.75 -25.75
CA SER A 295 -4.27 7.37 -25.35
C SER A 295 -4.23 6.38 -26.52
N ALA A 296 -4.92 6.67 -27.64
CA ALA A 296 -5.01 5.77 -28.79
C ALA A 296 -3.72 5.74 -29.65
N GLY A 297 -2.86 6.77 -29.53
CA GLY A 297 -1.59 6.86 -30.25
C GLY A 297 -0.36 6.43 -29.43
N ALA A 298 -0.53 6.11 -28.14
CA ALA A 298 0.57 5.71 -27.27
C ALA A 298 1.06 4.29 -27.59
N ASP A 299 2.37 4.11 -27.63
CA ASP A 299 2.99 2.80 -27.84
C ASP A 299 2.84 1.94 -26.57
N ARG A 300 1.76 1.16 -26.52
CA ARG A 300 1.42 0.28 -25.41
C ARG A 300 2.46 -0.84 -25.16
N SER A 301 3.30 -1.15 -26.15
CA SER A 301 4.32 -2.21 -26.04
C SER A 301 5.47 -1.85 -25.12
N LYS A 302 5.64 -0.56 -24.79
CA LYS A 302 6.68 -0.05 -23.88
C LYS A 302 6.22 0.09 -22.43
N VAL A 303 4.95 -0.14 -22.17
CA VAL A 303 4.37 0.00 -20.82
C VAL A 303 4.57 -1.31 -20.08
N ARG A 304 5.21 -1.23 -18.91
CA ARG A 304 5.41 -2.36 -17.99
C ARG A 304 4.07 -2.90 -17.52
N LYS A 305 4.00 -4.20 -17.32
CA LYS A 305 2.75 -4.93 -17.05
C LYS A 305 2.90 -5.76 -15.78
N GLY A 306 1.81 -5.97 -15.07
CA GLY A 306 1.82 -6.80 -13.88
C GLY A 306 0.52 -6.75 -13.11
N ILE A 307 0.58 -7.39 -11.95
CA ILE A 307 -0.44 -7.34 -10.89
C ILE A 307 0.16 -6.68 -9.66
N CYS A 308 -0.67 -6.19 -8.76
CA CYS A 308 -0.18 -5.43 -7.61
C CYS A 308 -1.06 -5.59 -6.38
N SER A 309 -0.41 -5.46 -5.23
CA SER A 309 -1.02 -4.99 -4.00
C SER A 309 -0.86 -3.47 -3.93
N THR A 310 -1.21 -2.88 -2.79
CA THR A 310 -0.93 -1.47 -2.54
C THR A 310 0.57 -1.19 -2.55
N THR A 311 1.38 -2.04 -1.92
CA THR A 311 2.79 -1.75 -1.62
C THR A 311 3.79 -2.49 -2.51
N ASN A 312 3.36 -3.45 -3.32
CA ASN A 312 4.22 -4.23 -4.18
C ASN A 312 3.62 -4.51 -5.56
N VAL A 313 4.47 -4.67 -6.56
CA VAL A 313 4.10 -5.04 -7.92
C VAL A 313 4.82 -6.31 -8.33
N CYS A 314 4.04 -7.29 -8.78
CA CYS A 314 4.55 -8.48 -9.46
C CYS A 314 4.52 -8.21 -10.97
N GLU A 315 5.64 -7.73 -11.50
CA GLU A 315 5.81 -7.44 -12.93
C GLU A 315 5.87 -8.74 -13.75
N PHE A 316 5.23 -8.77 -14.91
CA PHE A 316 5.26 -9.90 -15.84
C PHE A 316 6.58 -9.98 -16.62
N GLY A 317 6.81 -11.09 -17.34
CA GLY A 317 8.01 -11.28 -18.16
C GLY A 317 9.11 -12.14 -17.53
N GLY A 318 8.74 -13.01 -16.59
CA GLY A 318 9.61 -14.03 -16.00
C GLY A 318 8.83 -14.91 -15.03
N VAL A 319 9.51 -15.84 -14.36
CA VAL A 319 8.87 -16.77 -13.42
C VAL A 319 8.38 -16.02 -12.17
N ARG A 320 7.10 -16.20 -11.84
CA ARG A 320 6.42 -15.62 -10.68
C ARG A 320 5.69 -16.71 -9.90
N VAL A 321 6.18 -17.02 -8.70
CA VAL A 321 5.67 -18.11 -7.87
C VAL A 321 4.35 -17.72 -7.23
N ILE A 322 3.34 -18.57 -7.39
CA ILE A 322 2.05 -18.45 -6.71
C ILE A 322 2.03 -19.41 -5.52
N GLY A 323 1.92 -18.87 -4.30
CA GLY A 323 1.77 -19.66 -3.09
C GLY A 323 0.42 -20.37 -3.03
N GLU A 324 0.40 -21.69 -2.86
CA GLU A 324 -0.79 -22.54 -2.90
C GLU A 324 -1.43 -22.85 -1.52
N ARG A 325 -0.85 -22.35 -0.42
CA ARG A 325 -1.20 -22.90 0.90
C ARG A 325 -2.49 -22.34 1.48
N ILE A 326 -2.96 -21.17 1.07
CA ILE A 326 -4.25 -20.59 1.49
C ILE A 326 -5.40 -21.25 0.72
N ASN A 327 -5.60 -22.54 0.99
CA ASN A 327 -6.60 -23.37 0.33
C ASN A 327 -7.06 -24.51 1.28
N PRO A 328 -8.37 -24.66 1.54
CA PRO A 328 -8.92 -25.65 2.47
C PRO A 328 -8.86 -27.11 1.99
N THR A 329 -8.61 -27.34 0.70
CA THR A 329 -8.66 -28.68 0.10
C THR A 329 -7.64 -29.62 0.74
N GLY A 330 -8.13 -30.67 1.40
CA GLY A 330 -7.29 -31.66 2.10
C GLY A 330 -6.62 -31.18 3.39
N LYS A 331 -6.81 -29.92 3.82
CA LYS A 331 -6.12 -29.32 4.98
C LYS A 331 -7.05 -29.15 6.18
N LYS A 332 -7.16 -30.18 7.03
CA LYS A 332 -8.07 -30.19 8.20
C LYS A 332 -7.91 -28.98 9.13
N ARG A 333 -6.67 -28.57 9.43
CA ARG A 333 -6.41 -27.41 10.32
C ARG A 333 -6.86 -26.10 9.67
N PHE A 334 -6.61 -25.90 8.37
CA PHE A 334 -7.05 -24.70 7.66
C PHE A 334 -8.59 -24.64 7.57
N GLN A 335 -9.24 -25.77 7.27
CA GLN A 335 -10.69 -25.88 7.31
C GLN A 335 -11.26 -25.51 8.69
N GLN A 336 -10.58 -25.93 9.78
CA GLN A 336 -10.99 -25.56 11.13
C GLN A 336 -10.81 -24.06 11.39
N ALA A 337 -9.68 -23.48 10.96
CA ALA A 337 -9.42 -22.05 11.09
C ALA A 337 -10.48 -21.21 10.38
N LEU A 338 -10.89 -21.59 9.16
CA LEU A 338 -11.99 -20.94 8.46
C LEU A 338 -13.32 -21.03 9.22
N ARG A 339 -13.66 -22.17 9.82
CA ARG A 339 -14.89 -22.34 10.62
C ARG A 339 -14.88 -21.53 11.91
N GLU A 340 -13.70 -21.36 12.50
CA GLU A 340 -13.50 -20.64 13.76
C GLU A 340 -13.21 -19.15 13.54
N HIS A 341 -13.17 -18.68 12.29
CA HIS A 341 -12.73 -17.32 11.92
C HIS A 341 -11.35 -16.97 12.52
N ASP A 342 -10.44 -17.94 12.56
CA ASP A 342 -9.06 -17.79 13.06
C ASP A 342 -8.19 -17.11 11.99
N MET A 343 -8.41 -15.81 11.79
CA MET A 343 -7.71 -15.00 10.80
C MET A 343 -6.21 -14.90 11.08
N GLU A 344 -5.80 -14.97 12.35
CA GLU A 344 -4.39 -14.92 12.72
C GLU A 344 -3.62 -16.13 12.18
N TYR A 345 -4.21 -17.32 12.27
CA TYR A 345 -3.63 -18.52 11.66
C TYR A 345 -3.52 -18.38 10.12
N ILE A 346 -4.52 -17.81 9.46
CA ILE A 346 -4.55 -17.63 8.01
C ILE A 346 -3.49 -16.60 7.58
N CYS A 347 -3.44 -15.44 8.25
CA CYS A 347 -2.42 -14.40 8.06
C CYS A 347 -1.02 -14.94 8.27
N LYS A 348 -0.79 -15.75 9.31
CA LYS A 348 0.51 -16.39 9.54
C LYS A 348 0.91 -17.30 8.38
N MET A 349 -0.01 -18.12 7.88
CA MET A 349 0.29 -18.97 6.72
C MET A 349 0.66 -18.16 5.48
N ALA A 350 -0.01 -17.02 5.26
CA ALA A 350 0.27 -16.15 4.12
C ALA A 350 1.65 -15.47 4.25
N LEU A 351 1.98 -14.96 5.43
CA LEU A 351 3.31 -14.41 5.74
C LEU A 351 4.41 -15.47 5.57
N ASP A 352 4.17 -16.70 6.03
CA ASP A 352 5.13 -17.80 5.85
C ASP A 352 5.37 -18.13 4.36
N GLU A 353 4.36 -17.95 3.49
CA GLU A 353 4.53 -18.12 2.04
C GLU A 353 5.30 -16.97 1.39
N GLU A 354 4.98 -15.74 1.76
CA GLU A 354 5.69 -14.54 1.32
C GLU A 354 7.18 -14.59 1.72
N GLU A 355 7.49 -14.91 2.99
CA GLU A 355 8.87 -15.06 3.47
C GLU A 355 9.64 -16.20 2.78
N ALA A 356 8.93 -17.23 2.32
CA ALA A 356 9.53 -18.31 1.56
C ALA A 356 9.82 -17.93 0.09
N GLY A 357 9.35 -16.76 -0.35
CA GLY A 357 9.61 -16.17 -1.66
C GLY A 357 8.47 -16.33 -2.67
N ALA A 358 7.22 -16.50 -2.22
CA ALA A 358 6.07 -16.37 -3.11
C ALA A 358 6.00 -14.93 -3.67
N ASP A 359 5.76 -14.81 -4.97
CA ASP A 359 5.59 -13.51 -5.65
C ASP A 359 4.12 -13.04 -5.57
N LEU A 360 3.17 -13.97 -5.41
CA LEU A 360 1.74 -13.76 -5.16
C LEU A 360 1.13 -14.95 -4.40
N LEU A 361 -0.07 -14.78 -3.84
CA LEU A 361 -0.76 -15.82 -3.06
C LEU A 361 -2.11 -16.20 -3.67
N ASP A 362 -2.33 -17.49 -3.88
CA ASP A 362 -3.64 -18.07 -4.22
C ASP A 362 -4.52 -18.10 -2.97
N VAL A 363 -5.75 -17.57 -3.07
CA VAL A 363 -6.69 -17.46 -1.95
C VAL A 363 -7.99 -18.17 -2.31
N ASN A 364 -8.13 -19.40 -1.82
CA ASN A 364 -9.35 -20.18 -1.91
C ASN A 364 -9.96 -20.37 -0.51
N VAL A 365 -11.25 -20.08 -0.35
CA VAL A 365 -11.99 -20.30 0.91
C VAL A 365 -13.16 -21.27 0.76
N GLY A 366 -13.16 -22.06 -0.32
CA GLY A 366 -14.20 -23.03 -0.66
C GLY A 366 -14.35 -24.12 0.40
N LEU A 367 -15.22 -23.89 1.37
CA LEU A 367 -15.46 -24.79 2.49
C LEU A 367 -16.90 -25.37 2.42
N PRO A 368 -17.06 -26.70 2.30
CA PRO A 368 -18.39 -27.31 2.25
C PRO A 368 -19.25 -26.93 3.47
N GLY A 369 -20.41 -26.34 3.20
CA GLY A 369 -21.40 -25.95 4.22
C GLY A 369 -21.18 -24.58 4.87
N ALA A 370 -20.17 -23.81 4.46
CA ALA A 370 -19.98 -22.42 4.87
C ALA A 370 -20.39 -21.44 3.75
N GLU A 371 -20.76 -20.22 4.13
CA GLU A 371 -21.04 -19.15 3.17
C GLU A 371 -19.71 -18.57 2.66
N GLU A 372 -19.41 -18.79 1.38
CA GLU A 372 -18.11 -18.46 0.78
C GLU A 372 -17.86 -16.96 0.70
N LYS A 373 -18.88 -16.18 0.29
CA LYS A 373 -18.78 -14.73 0.09
C LYS A 373 -18.33 -13.95 1.33
N PRO A 374 -19.01 -14.02 2.49
CA PRO A 374 -18.57 -13.28 3.68
C PRO A 374 -17.18 -13.72 4.15
N LEU A 375 -16.88 -15.01 4.07
CA LEU A 375 -15.59 -15.56 4.45
C LEU A 375 -14.46 -15.08 3.53
N MET A 376 -14.70 -15.02 2.22
CA MET A 376 -13.74 -14.48 1.25
C MET A 376 -13.44 -13.01 1.53
N LEU A 377 -14.46 -12.20 1.80
CA LEU A 377 -14.27 -10.79 2.13
C LEU A 377 -13.46 -10.60 3.41
N GLU A 378 -13.72 -11.42 4.43
CA GLU A 378 -12.96 -11.38 5.69
C GLU A 378 -11.49 -11.76 5.48
N VAL A 379 -11.23 -12.86 4.75
CA VAL A 379 -9.87 -13.33 4.45
C VAL A 379 -9.12 -12.31 3.59
N VAL A 380 -9.72 -11.77 2.53
CA VAL A 380 -9.07 -10.77 1.66
C VAL A 380 -8.70 -9.51 2.45
N ARG A 381 -9.59 -9.00 3.33
CA ARG A 381 -9.28 -7.86 4.21
C ARG A 381 -8.13 -8.17 5.15
N ALA A 382 -8.15 -9.35 5.78
CA ALA A 382 -7.11 -9.75 6.72
C ALA A 382 -5.74 -9.89 6.03
N LEU A 383 -5.70 -10.56 4.86
CA LEU A 383 -4.48 -10.79 4.11
C LEU A 383 -3.86 -9.49 3.59
N GLN A 384 -4.64 -8.63 2.90
CA GLN A 384 -4.09 -7.39 2.35
C GLN A 384 -3.58 -6.41 3.43
N GLY A 385 -4.00 -6.59 4.70
CA GLY A 385 -3.49 -5.82 5.82
C GLY A 385 -2.12 -6.27 6.32
N VAL A 386 -1.66 -7.49 5.98
CA VAL A 386 -0.43 -8.08 6.54
C VAL A 386 0.61 -8.46 5.49
N VAL A 387 0.20 -8.96 4.32
CA VAL A 387 1.14 -9.34 3.25
C VAL A 387 1.37 -8.17 2.29
N SER A 388 2.58 -8.09 1.73
CA SER A 388 2.88 -7.11 0.68
C SER A 388 2.64 -7.66 -0.71
N VAL A 389 2.66 -8.98 -0.91
CA VAL A 389 2.46 -9.60 -2.23
C VAL A 389 1.01 -9.53 -2.74
N PRO A 390 0.78 -9.47 -4.06
CA PRO A 390 -0.56 -9.47 -4.63
C PRO A 390 -1.33 -10.77 -4.40
N LEU A 391 -2.67 -10.70 -4.49
CA LEU A 391 -3.55 -11.85 -4.33
C LEU A 391 -4.12 -12.36 -5.65
N GLN A 392 -4.25 -13.68 -5.74
CA GLN A 392 -5.05 -14.40 -6.72
C GLN A 392 -6.34 -14.88 -6.03
N ILE A 393 -7.48 -14.39 -6.48
CA ILE A 393 -8.79 -14.71 -5.91
C ILE A 393 -9.30 -15.99 -6.57
N ASP A 394 -9.32 -17.09 -5.79
CA ASP A 394 -9.76 -18.40 -6.26
C ASP A 394 -11.19 -18.70 -5.77
N SER A 395 -12.14 -18.67 -6.71
CA SER A 395 -13.52 -19.08 -6.48
C SER A 395 -14.19 -19.50 -7.80
N SER A 396 -15.23 -20.33 -7.69
CA SER A 396 -16.10 -20.67 -8.82
C SER A 396 -17.34 -19.79 -8.94
N ASP A 397 -17.60 -18.93 -7.95
CA ASP A 397 -18.79 -18.08 -7.88
C ASP A 397 -18.45 -16.64 -8.34
N PRO A 398 -19.04 -16.16 -9.46
CA PRO A 398 -18.85 -14.79 -9.93
C PRO A 398 -19.18 -13.71 -8.90
N GLU A 399 -20.17 -13.94 -8.02
CA GLU A 399 -20.56 -12.97 -7.00
C GLU A 399 -19.52 -12.86 -5.87
N VAL A 400 -18.84 -13.96 -5.54
CA VAL A 400 -17.74 -13.98 -4.57
C VAL A 400 -16.55 -13.24 -5.16
N ILE A 401 -16.21 -13.52 -6.42
CA ILE A 401 -15.11 -12.86 -7.14
C ILE A 401 -15.34 -11.36 -7.23
N GLU A 402 -16.52 -10.92 -7.70
CA GLU A 402 -16.83 -9.48 -7.80
C GLU A 402 -16.73 -8.80 -6.43
N ALA A 403 -17.27 -9.42 -5.37
CA ALA A 403 -17.24 -8.84 -4.04
C ALA A 403 -15.81 -8.71 -3.50
N ALA A 404 -14.96 -9.73 -3.70
CA ALA A 404 -13.56 -9.71 -3.30
C ALA A 404 -12.77 -8.64 -4.07
N LEU A 405 -12.92 -8.58 -5.39
CA LEU A 405 -12.26 -7.58 -6.24
C LEU A 405 -12.68 -6.17 -5.89
N ARG A 406 -13.92 -5.95 -5.47
CA ARG A 406 -14.42 -4.63 -5.08
C ARG A 406 -13.65 -4.03 -3.91
N ILE A 407 -13.30 -4.84 -2.90
CA ILE A 407 -12.60 -4.39 -1.69
C ILE A 407 -11.08 -4.59 -1.71
N TYR A 408 -10.55 -5.24 -2.74
CA TYR A 408 -9.11 -5.49 -2.88
C TYR A 408 -8.34 -4.23 -3.29
N ALA A 409 -7.30 -3.87 -2.55
CA ALA A 409 -6.49 -2.68 -2.79
C ALA A 409 -5.33 -2.93 -3.77
N GLY A 410 -5.66 -3.18 -5.04
CA GLY A 410 -4.69 -3.42 -6.11
C GLY A 410 -5.32 -4.02 -7.37
N LYS A 411 -4.47 -4.60 -8.23
CA LYS A 411 -4.86 -5.41 -9.40
C LYS A 411 -4.60 -6.89 -9.11
N ALA A 412 -5.65 -7.70 -9.07
CA ALA A 412 -5.59 -9.13 -8.73
C ALA A 412 -5.62 -10.05 -9.97
N ILE A 413 -5.39 -11.34 -9.74
CA ILE A 413 -5.73 -12.43 -10.69
C ILE A 413 -7.04 -13.08 -10.25
N ILE A 414 -7.93 -13.38 -11.21
CA ILE A 414 -9.10 -14.24 -11.01
C ILE A 414 -8.73 -15.67 -11.38
N ASN A 415 -8.85 -16.60 -10.44
CA ASN A 415 -8.73 -18.03 -10.65
C ASN A 415 -10.11 -18.68 -10.44
N SER A 416 -10.83 -19.08 -11.49
CA SER A 416 -10.46 -19.08 -12.90
C SER A 416 -11.69 -18.99 -13.81
N VAL A 417 -11.42 -18.80 -15.10
CA VAL A 417 -12.37 -19.04 -16.19
C VAL A 417 -11.98 -20.32 -16.94
N ASN A 418 -12.82 -20.79 -17.85
CA ASN A 418 -12.52 -21.92 -18.73
C ASN A 418 -13.15 -21.68 -20.12
N ALA A 419 -13.01 -22.61 -21.07
CA ALA A 419 -13.54 -22.47 -22.42
C ALA A 419 -15.05 -22.78 -22.53
N ASP A 420 -15.81 -22.35 -21.53
CA ASP A 420 -17.28 -22.38 -21.48
C ASP A 420 -17.81 -20.95 -21.62
N ASP A 421 -18.72 -20.74 -22.57
CA ASP A 421 -19.30 -19.43 -22.85
C ASP A 421 -20.05 -18.85 -21.65
N ALA A 422 -20.80 -19.67 -20.89
CA ALA A 422 -21.57 -19.18 -19.76
C ALA A 422 -20.66 -18.63 -18.65
N LYS A 423 -19.53 -19.31 -18.40
CA LYS A 423 -18.54 -18.88 -17.41
C LYS A 423 -17.76 -17.65 -17.87
N LEU A 424 -17.35 -17.60 -19.13
CA LEU A 424 -16.68 -16.43 -19.70
C LEU A 424 -17.61 -15.21 -19.68
N GLU A 425 -18.87 -15.35 -20.07
CA GLU A 425 -19.85 -14.26 -20.08
C GLU A 425 -20.15 -13.72 -18.67
N ALA A 426 -20.05 -14.58 -17.63
CA ALA A 426 -20.21 -14.14 -16.25
C ALA A 426 -18.98 -13.41 -15.68
N ILE A 427 -17.76 -13.90 -15.98
CA ILE A 427 -16.53 -13.41 -15.33
C ILE A 427 -15.86 -12.27 -16.10
N LEU A 428 -15.83 -12.30 -17.44
CA LEU A 428 -15.10 -11.28 -18.22
C LEU A 428 -15.61 -9.84 -17.98
N PRO A 429 -16.93 -9.58 -17.79
CA PRO A 429 -17.39 -8.24 -17.41
C PRO A 429 -16.85 -7.79 -16.05
N VAL A 430 -16.76 -8.71 -15.08
CA VAL A 430 -16.21 -8.46 -13.74
C VAL A 430 -14.70 -8.18 -13.84
N ALA A 431 -13.96 -9.04 -14.55
CA ALA A 431 -12.53 -8.87 -14.79
C ALA A 431 -12.22 -7.49 -15.39
N ARG A 432 -12.98 -7.09 -16.42
CA ARG A 432 -12.85 -5.79 -17.09
C ARG A 432 -13.19 -4.63 -16.16
N LYS A 433 -14.26 -4.74 -15.37
CA LYS A 433 -14.72 -3.69 -14.45
C LYS A 433 -13.67 -3.33 -13.41
N TYR A 434 -12.97 -4.33 -12.87
CA TYR A 434 -11.94 -4.13 -11.85
C TYR A 434 -10.50 -4.16 -12.39
N GLY A 435 -10.33 -4.35 -13.70
CA GLY A 435 -9.02 -4.46 -14.35
C GLY A 435 -8.20 -5.68 -13.94
N ALA A 436 -8.85 -6.76 -13.51
CA ALA A 436 -8.19 -7.98 -13.04
C ALA A 436 -7.68 -8.84 -14.22
N ALA A 437 -6.54 -9.51 -14.01
CA ALA A 437 -6.09 -10.57 -14.90
C ALA A 437 -6.89 -11.86 -14.66
N VAL A 438 -6.90 -12.78 -15.62
CA VAL A 438 -7.65 -14.05 -15.52
C VAL A 438 -6.74 -15.24 -15.77
N ILE A 439 -6.90 -16.29 -14.98
CA ILE A 439 -6.42 -17.63 -15.31
C ILE A 439 -7.53 -18.37 -16.06
N GLY A 440 -7.25 -18.74 -17.31
CA GLY A 440 -8.08 -19.59 -18.13
C GLY A 440 -7.63 -21.04 -18.07
N LEU A 441 -8.44 -21.92 -17.49
CA LEU A 441 -8.22 -23.36 -17.52
C LEU A 441 -8.45 -23.88 -18.94
N ALA A 442 -7.49 -24.62 -19.50
CA ALA A 442 -7.56 -25.21 -20.84
C ALA A 442 -8.51 -26.42 -20.93
N LEU A 443 -9.75 -26.27 -20.46
CA LEU A 443 -10.84 -27.25 -20.46
C LEU A 443 -12.18 -26.59 -20.81
N ASP A 444 -13.19 -27.41 -21.09
CA ASP A 444 -14.58 -26.99 -21.29
C ASP A 444 -15.55 -27.93 -20.55
N GLU A 445 -16.85 -27.87 -20.88
CA GLU A 445 -17.88 -28.77 -20.33
C GLU A 445 -17.58 -30.27 -20.56
N GLY A 446 -16.82 -30.60 -21.61
CA GLY A 446 -16.37 -31.96 -21.91
C GLY A 446 -15.28 -32.48 -20.99
N GLY A 447 -14.77 -31.64 -20.09
CA GLY A 447 -13.74 -31.97 -19.11
C GLY A 447 -12.32 -31.69 -19.61
N ILE A 448 -11.35 -32.38 -19.02
CA ILE A 448 -9.91 -32.13 -19.25
C ILE A 448 -9.47 -32.79 -20.57
N PRO A 449 -8.99 -32.02 -21.56
CA PRO A 449 -8.51 -32.59 -22.82
C PRO A 449 -7.26 -33.44 -22.62
N GLN A 450 -7.15 -34.49 -23.43
CA GLN A 450 -6.09 -35.50 -23.30
C GLN A 450 -4.82 -35.15 -24.07
N THR A 451 -4.91 -34.24 -25.05
CA THR A 451 -3.78 -33.88 -25.91
C THR A 451 -3.40 -32.41 -25.80
N ALA A 452 -2.12 -32.10 -26.00
CA ALA A 452 -1.61 -30.74 -26.03
C ALA A 452 -2.30 -29.86 -27.08
N ARG A 453 -2.64 -30.46 -28.23
CA ARG A 453 -3.37 -29.79 -29.31
C ARG A 453 -4.75 -29.32 -28.88
N GLU A 454 -5.52 -30.15 -28.20
CA GLU A 454 -6.86 -29.76 -27.76
C GLU A 454 -6.79 -28.68 -26.67
N ARG A 455 -5.84 -28.79 -25.73
CA ARG A 455 -5.61 -27.75 -24.71
C ARG A 455 -5.23 -26.41 -25.35
N PHE A 456 -4.38 -26.44 -26.38
CA PHE A 456 -4.04 -25.27 -27.18
C PHE A 456 -5.26 -24.64 -27.87
N GLU A 457 -6.14 -25.46 -28.47
CA GLU A 457 -7.38 -24.98 -29.09
C GLU A 457 -8.30 -24.29 -28.07
N LYS A 458 -8.40 -24.80 -26.83
CA LYS A 458 -9.14 -24.15 -25.74
C LYS A 458 -8.48 -22.85 -25.28
N ALA A 459 -7.16 -22.83 -25.16
CA ALA A 459 -6.41 -21.61 -24.83
C ALA A 459 -6.63 -20.50 -25.88
N ALA A 460 -6.56 -20.85 -27.16
CA ALA A 460 -6.82 -19.93 -28.26
C ALA A 460 -8.26 -19.38 -28.22
N TYR A 461 -9.23 -20.22 -27.87
CA TYR A 461 -10.63 -19.81 -27.71
C TYR A 461 -10.82 -18.80 -26.56
N ILE A 462 -10.24 -19.10 -25.39
CA ILE A 462 -10.28 -18.20 -24.23
C ILE A 462 -9.64 -16.85 -24.59
N LYS A 463 -8.46 -16.88 -25.25
CA LYS A 463 -7.78 -15.68 -25.74
C LYS A 463 -8.71 -14.82 -26.61
N GLU A 464 -9.35 -15.43 -27.60
CA GLU A 464 -10.26 -14.73 -28.51
C GLU A 464 -11.40 -14.03 -27.76
N LYS A 465 -12.02 -14.73 -26.79
CA LYS A 465 -13.13 -14.20 -26.00
C LYS A 465 -12.69 -13.06 -25.08
N CYS A 466 -11.55 -13.19 -24.41
CA CYS A 466 -10.98 -12.14 -23.56
C CYS A 466 -10.64 -10.87 -24.36
N LEU A 467 -9.98 -11.02 -25.52
CA LEU A 467 -9.69 -9.88 -26.39
C LEU A 467 -10.96 -9.20 -26.91
N LYS A 468 -11.99 -9.98 -27.26
CA LYS A 468 -13.31 -9.43 -27.65
C LYS A 468 -14.01 -8.68 -26.51
N ALA A 469 -13.80 -9.10 -25.26
CA ALA A 469 -14.30 -8.39 -24.07
C ALA A 469 -13.49 -7.11 -23.75
N GLY A 470 -12.39 -6.87 -24.47
CA GLY A 470 -11.54 -5.69 -24.31
C GLY A 470 -10.44 -5.86 -23.25
N MET A 471 -10.09 -7.10 -22.91
CA MET A 471 -8.91 -7.38 -22.09
C MET A 471 -7.63 -7.31 -22.94
N GLU A 472 -6.52 -6.98 -22.30
CA GLU A 472 -5.19 -7.02 -22.93
C GLU A 472 -4.63 -8.44 -22.90
N ALA A 473 -3.76 -8.79 -23.85
CA ALA A 473 -3.21 -10.14 -23.96
C ALA A 473 -2.39 -10.55 -22.73
N ASP A 474 -1.65 -9.61 -22.15
CA ASP A 474 -0.83 -9.84 -20.94
C ASP A 474 -1.69 -10.19 -19.71
N ASP A 475 -2.96 -9.79 -19.69
CA ASP A 475 -3.90 -10.09 -18.59
C ASP A 475 -4.57 -11.46 -18.74
N ILE A 476 -4.19 -12.25 -19.75
CA ILE A 476 -4.70 -13.60 -20.03
C ILE A 476 -3.60 -14.61 -19.74
N ILE A 477 -3.76 -15.32 -18.61
CA ILE A 477 -2.86 -16.39 -18.19
C ILE A 477 -3.58 -17.72 -18.43
N ILE A 478 -2.89 -18.72 -18.98
CA ILE A 478 -3.53 -20.02 -19.28
C ILE A 478 -2.97 -21.12 -18.40
N ASP A 479 -3.83 -21.81 -17.65
CA ASP A 479 -3.47 -23.06 -16.99
C ASP A 479 -3.62 -24.23 -17.97
N ALA A 480 -2.49 -24.83 -18.34
CA ALA A 480 -2.46 -25.96 -19.26
C ALA A 480 -2.80 -27.31 -18.59
N LEU A 481 -3.20 -27.30 -17.32
CA LEU A 481 -3.70 -28.41 -16.50
C LEU A 481 -2.66 -29.51 -16.23
N THR A 482 -2.23 -29.60 -14.97
CA THR A 482 -1.34 -30.68 -14.51
C THR A 482 -2.16 -31.86 -13.98
N LEU A 483 -1.91 -33.05 -14.54
CA LEU A 483 -2.52 -34.31 -14.10
C LEU A 483 -1.52 -35.21 -13.37
N THR A 484 -2.02 -36.13 -12.55
CA THR A 484 -1.22 -37.02 -11.71
C THR A 484 -0.50 -38.10 -12.53
N VAL A 485 0.84 -38.11 -12.52
CA VAL A 485 1.64 -39.03 -13.35
C VAL A 485 1.52 -40.49 -12.90
N SER A 486 1.14 -40.74 -11.64
CA SER A 486 0.92 -42.10 -11.10
C SER A 486 -0.23 -42.84 -11.79
N ALA A 487 -1.21 -42.10 -12.32
CA ALA A 487 -2.38 -42.64 -13.01
C ALA A 487 -2.31 -42.44 -14.53
N GLN A 488 -1.71 -41.34 -14.99
CA GLN A 488 -1.74 -40.92 -16.40
C GLN A 488 -0.36 -40.41 -16.84
N GLN A 489 0.60 -41.32 -17.07
CA GLN A 489 2.00 -40.97 -17.32
C GLN A 489 2.20 -40.06 -18.55
N GLU A 490 1.51 -40.36 -19.66
CA GLU A 490 1.61 -39.59 -20.91
C GLU A 490 1.19 -38.12 -20.72
N GLN A 491 0.32 -37.83 -19.75
CA GLN A 491 -0.20 -36.49 -19.53
C GLN A 491 0.87 -35.50 -19.05
N ALA A 492 1.97 -35.96 -18.46
CA ALA A 492 3.09 -35.08 -18.12
C ALA A 492 3.69 -34.44 -19.39
N ARG A 493 3.90 -35.24 -20.44
CA ARG A 493 4.46 -34.77 -21.72
C ARG A 493 3.49 -33.84 -22.45
N GLU A 494 2.21 -34.21 -22.50
CA GLU A 494 1.17 -33.40 -23.14
C GLU A 494 0.99 -32.05 -22.44
N THR A 495 1.18 -31.99 -21.12
CA THR A 495 1.15 -30.72 -20.36
C THR A 495 2.32 -29.82 -20.74
N LEU A 496 3.55 -30.36 -20.79
CA LEU A 496 4.74 -29.60 -21.18
C LEU A 496 4.66 -29.08 -22.62
N GLU A 497 4.19 -29.93 -23.55
CA GLU A 497 3.97 -29.53 -24.95
C GLU A 497 2.89 -28.44 -25.04
N ALA A 498 1.80 -28.53 -24.27
CA ALA A 498 0.78 -27.48 -24.24
C ALA A 498 1.34 -26.14 -23.75
N VAL A 499 2.11 -26.15 -22.64
CA VAL A 499 2.78 -24.95 -22.10
C VAL A 499 3.66 -24.30 -23.16
N GLU A 500 4.53 -25.09 -23.81
CA GLU A 500 5.44 -24.58 -24.85
C GLU A 500 4.70 -23.95 -26.02
N ARG A 501 3.64 -24.62 -26.50
CA ARG A 501 2.85 -24.12 -27.62
C ARG A 501 2.05 -22.87 -27.26
N ILE A 502 1.44 -22.82 -26.08
CA ILE A 502 0.69 -21.64 -25.63
C ILE A 502 1.64 -20.45 -25.47
N SER A 503 2.78 -20.64 -24.80
CA SER A 503 3.76 -19.58 -24.61
C SER A 503 4.33 -19.08 -25.94
N ARG A 504 4.81 -19.97 -26.82
CA ARG A 504 5.54 -19.57 -28.04
C ARG A 504 4.65 -19.22 -29.22
N GLU A 505 3.53 -19.93 -29.42
CA GLU A 505 2.67 -19.72 -30.59
C GLU A 505 1.53 -18.72 -30.30
N LEU A 506 0.96 -18.72 -29.08
CA LEU A 506 -0.06 -17.73 -28.70
C LEU A 506 0.52 -16.48 -28.06
N GLY A 507 1.77 -16.52 -27.56
CA GLY A 507 2.39 -15.38 -26.88
C GLY A 507 1.65 -15.01 -25.59
N LEU A 508 1.12 -16.01 -24.88
CA LEU A 508 0.41 -15.82 -23.61
C LEU A 508 1.24 -16.33 -22.44
N HIS A 509 0.99 -15.78 -21.27
CA HIS A 509 1.50 -16.32 -20.03
C HIS A 509 0.86 -17.67 -19.72
N THR A 510 1.61 -18.54 -19.05
CA THR A 510 1.12 -19.85 -18.63
C THR A 510 1.24 -20.06 -17.13
N ALA A 511 0.27 -20.77 -16.56
CA ALA A 511 0.24 -21.20 -15.17
C ALA A 511 0.11 -22.73 -15.09
N LEU A 512 0.49 -23.30 -13.94
CA LEU A 512 0.25 -24.71 -13.64
C LEU A 512 0.13 -24.93 -12.13
N GLY A 513 -0.86 -25.70 -11.71
CA GLY A 513 -0.87 -26.40 -10.41
C GLY A 513 0.18 -27.51 -10.36
N VAL A 514 1.47 -27.16 -10.27
CA VAL A 514 2.60 -28.08 -10.45
C VAL A 514 2.57 -29.22 -9.41
N SER A 515 2.14 -28.93 -8.18
CA SER A 515 2.02 -29.90 -7.09
C SER A 515 1.14 -31.12 -7.42
N ASN A 516 0.24 -31.00 -8.41
CA ASN A 516 -0.64 -32.08 -8.84
C ASN A 516 0.09 -33.25 -9.49
N ILE A 517 1.25 -33.02 -10.11
CA ILE A 517 1.96 -34.04 -10.90
C ILE A 517 2.31 -35.29 -10.09
N SER A 518 2.60 -35.11 -8.80
CA SER A 518 3.20 -36.12 -7.93
C SER A 518 2.20 -36.82 -6.99
N PHE A 519 0.90 -36.52 -7.05
CA PHE A 519 -0.08 -37.16 -6.17
C PHE A 519 -0.05 -38.70 -6.27
N GLY A 520 -0.06 -39.35 -5.11
CA GLY A 520 -0.03 -40.81 -4.98
C GLY A 520 1.35 -41.46 -5.10
N LEU A 521 2.43 -40.70 -5.31
CA LEU A 521 3.79 -41.21 -5.37
C LEU A 521 4.55 -41.04 -4.04
N PRO A 522 5.53 -41.91 -3.72
CA PRO A 522 6.52 -41.63 -2.67
C PRO A 522 7.50 -40.54 -3.14
N ALA A 523 8.16 -39.87 -2.19
CA ALA A 523 9.17 -38.84 -2.47
C ALA A 523 8.68 -37.77 -3.47
N ARG A 524 7.43 -37.32 -3.28
CA ARG A 524 6.69 -36.42 -4.17
C ARG A 524 7.46 -35.18 -4.59
N GLU A 525 8.19 -34.59 -3.64
CA GLU A 525 8.97 -33.36 -3.83
C GLU A 525 9.96 -33.49 -4.98
N HIS A 526 10.65 -34.64 -5.12
CA HIS A 526 11.59 -34.85 -6.22
C HIS A 526 10.91 -34.88 -7.59
N VAL A 527 9.73 -35.51 -7.70
CA VAL A 527 8.99 -35.55 -8.97
C VAL A 527 8.46 -34.16 -9.32
N THR A 528 7.91 -33.45 -8.33
CA THR A 528 7.41 -32.08 -8.51
C THR A 528 8.52 -31.12 -8.91
N GLU A 529 9.70 -31.19 -8.25
CA GLU A 529 10.87 -30.36 -8.57
C GLU A 529 11.36 -30.57 -10.00
N ASN A 530 11.52 -31.84 -10.43
CA ASN A 530 12.00 -32.14 -11.78
C ASN A 530 10.99 -31.76 -12.87
N PHE A 531 9.68 -31.88 -12.57
CA PHE A 531 8.64 -31.43 -13.49
C PHE A 531 8.59 -29.90 -13.57
N LEU A 532 8.74 -29.21 -12.44
CA LEU A 532 8.80 -27.74 -12.37
C LEU A 532 9.91 -27.17 -13.26
N ILE A 533 11.12 -27.72 -13.18
CA ILE A 533 12.27 -27.29 -14.01
C ILE A 533 11.96 -27.44 -15.50
N GLN A 534 11.37 -28.58 -15.90
CA GLN A 534 10.98 -28.83 -17.28
C GLN A 534 9.87 -27.87 -17.75
N ALA A 535 8.87 -27.63 -16.90
CA ALA A 535 7.77 -26.72 -17.22
C ALA A 535 8.25 -25.28 -17.40
N MET A 536 9.11 -24.78 -16.51
CA MET A 536 9.71 -23.45 -16.65
C MET A 536 10.53 -23.34 -17.94
N TYR A 537 11.31 -24.37 -18.30
CA TYR A 537 12.04 -24.40 -19.57
C TYR A 537 11.12 -24.39 -20.80
N CYS A 538 9.95 -25.03 -20.71
CA CYS A 538 8.92 -24.98 -21.75
C CYS A 538 8.20 -23.62 -21.83
N GLY A 539 8.32 -22.74 -20.83
CA GLY A 539 7.67 -21.42 -20.82
C GLY A 539 6.61 -21.23 -19.74
N LEU A 540 6.69 -21.99 -18.63
CA LEU A 540 5.87 -21.76 -17.44
C LEU A 540 6.30 -20.48 -16.72
N ASP A 541 5.40 -19.51 -16.65
CA ASP A 541 5.61 -18.23 -15.96
C ASP A 541 5.07 -18.27 -14.52
N PHE A 542 3.90 -18.88 -14.31
CA PHE A 542 3.17 -18.84 -13.04
C PHE A 542 3.01 -20.24 -12.41
N PRO A 543 4.08 -20.81 -11.83
CA PRO A 543 3.96 -22.05 -11.06
C PRO A 543 3.16 -21.80 -9.78
N ILE A 544 2.05 -22.52 -9.62
CA ILE A 544 1.30 -22.63 -8.36
C ILE A 544 1.91 -23.80 -7.57
N ILE A 545 2.65 -23.46 -6.51
CA ILE A 545 3.44 -24.38 -5.70
C ILE A 545 3.43 -23.99 -4.22
N ASN A 546 3.87 -24.89 -3.35
CA ASN A 546 4.15 -24.57 -1.96
C ASN A 546 5.57 -23.98 -1.82
N PRO A 547 5.72 -22.67 -1.57
CA PRO A 547 7.02 -21.99 -1.52
C PRO A 547 7.84 -22.42 -0.29
N ASN A 548 7.21 -22.94 0.77
CA ASN A 548 7.94 -23.43 1.95
C ASN A 548 8.73 -24.72 1.67
N ILE A 549 8.56 -25.36 0.50
CA ILE A 549 9.38 -26.49 0.08
C ILE A 549 10.67 -25.94 -0.54
N LEU A 550 11.78 -26.04 0.20
CA LEU A 550 13.06 -25.45 -0.18
C LEU A 550 13.56 -25.88 -1.55
N SER A 551 13.41 -27.16 -1.91
CA SER A 551 13.87 -27.69 -3.21
C SER A 551 13.14 -27.06 -4.40
N LEU A 552 11.84 -26.76 -4.26
CA LEU A 552 11.07 -26.09 -5.33
C LEU A 552 11.56 -24.65 -5.52
N MET A 553 11.75 -23.90 -4.42
CA MET A 553 12.25 -22.53 -4.50
C MET A 553 13.72 -22.47 -4.92
N ASP A 554 14.54 -23.48 -4.60
CA ASP A 554 15.90 -23.63 -5.10
C ASP A 554 15.91 -23.89 -6.61
N ALA A 555 14.97 -24.69 -7.11
CA ALA A 555 14.79 -24.91 -8.55
C ALA A 555 14.37 -23.63 -9.27
N VAL A 556 13.46 -22.83 -8.70
CA VAL A 556 13.08 -21.51 -9.25
C VAL A 556 14.26 -20.56 -9.27
N ALA A 557 15.00 -20.43 -8.16
CA ALA A 557 16.17 -19.55 -8.09
C ALA A 557 17.26 -19.96 -9.09
N SER A 558 17.51 -21.27 -9.22
CA SER A 558 18.45 -21.81 -10.19
C SER A 558 18.00 -21.55 -11.62
N PHE A 559 16.69 -21.70 -11.90
CA PHE A 559 16.14 -21.39 -13.20
C PHE A 559 16.30 -19.91 -13.55
N LYS A 560 15.92 -18.99 -12.65
CA LYS A 560 16.06 -17.53 -12.86
C LYS A 560 17.52 -17.13 -13.15
N ALA A 561 18.49 -17.77 -12.48
CA ALA A 561 19.92 -17.56 -12.77
C ALA A 561 20.33 -18.09 -14.15
N LEU A 562 19.83 -19.26 -14.56
CA LEU A 562 20.14 -19.89 -15.84
C LEU A 562 19.42 -19.24 -17.04
N SER A 563 18.20 -18.73 -16.84
CA SER A 563 17.41 -18.05 -17.87
C SER A 563 17.86 -16.62 -18.12
N GLY A 564 18.63 -16.04 -17.19
CA GLY A 564 19.09 -14.65 -17.23
C GLY A 564 18.12 -13.65 -16.60
N GLU A 565 17.06 -14.13 -15.94
CA GLU A 565 16.13 -13.29 -15.18
C GLU A 565 16.78 -12.71 -13.90
N ASP A 566 17.70 -13.44 -13.27
CA ASP A 566 18.48 -12.96 -12.13
C ASP A 566 19.74 -12.23 -12.62
N ILE A 567 19.61 -10.92 -12.82
CA ILE A 567 20.69 -10.06 -13.33
C ILE A 567 21.89 -10.14 -12.39
N SER A 568 23.04 -10.56 -12.93
CA SER A 568 24.29 -10.78 -12.18
C SER A 568 24.21 -11.84 -11.07
N CYS A 569 23.19 -12.71 -11.10
CA CYS A 569 22.96 -13.78 -10.14
C CYS A 569 22.88 -13.29 -8.68
N MET A 570 22.43 -12.05 -8.45
CA MET A 570 22.42 -11.46 -7.11
C MET A 570 21.50 -12.22 -6.17
N HIS A 571 20.28 -12.53 -6.60
CA HIS A 571 19.32 -13.27 -5.78
C HIS A 571 19.79 -14.69 -5.50
N TYR A 572 20.40 -15.35 -6.49
CA TYR A 572 21.00 -16.66 -6.32
C TYR A 572 22.12 -16.63 -5.28
N ILE A 573 23.04 -15.67 -5.38
CA ILE A 573 24.14 -15.53 -4.41
C ILE A 573 23.58 -15.30 -3.01
N ASP A 574 22.65 -14.36 -2.83
CA ASP A 574 22.06 -14.05 -1.53
C ASP A 574 21.36 -15.26 -0.91
N ARG A 575 20.64 -16.05 -1.72
CA ARG A 575 19.96 -17.26 -1.26
C ARG A 575 20.91 -18.36 -0.79
N PHE A 576 22.07 -18.52 -1.43
CA PHE A 576 22.97 -19.66 -1.19
C PHE A 576 24.25 -19.31 -0.40
N ALA A 577 24.62 -18.04 -0.24
CA ALA A 577 25.87 -17.58 0.37
C ALA A 577 26.12 -18.09 1.82
N GLY A 578 25.05 -18.43 2.56
CA GLY A 578 25.12 -18.90 3.95
C GLY A 578 25.03 -20.43 4.14
N ARG A 579 24.82 -21.23 3.09
CA ARG A 579 24.65 -22.68 3.24
C ARG A 579 26.00 -23.35 3.51
N LYS A 580 26.16 -23.97 4.70
CA LYS A 580 27.34 -24.77 5.01
C LYS A 580 27.47 -25.90 3.98
N GLU A 581 28.56 -25.90 3.22
CA GLU A 581 28.93 -27.02 2.36
C GLU A 581 28.95 -28.32 3.18
N ILE A 582 28.11 -29.28 2.81
CA ILE A 582 28.31 -30.66 3.24
C ILE A 582 29.53 -31.15 2.48
N LYS A 583 30.71 -31.08 3.12
CA LYS A 583 31.91 -31.77 2.63
C LYS A 583 31.65 -33.27 2.66
N THR A 584 31.08 -33.81 1.58
CA THR A 584 31.13 -35.25 1.32
C THR A 584 32.58 -35.58 0.98
N SER A 585 33.29 -36.13 1.97
CA SER A 585 34.56 -36.82 1.73
C SER A 585 34.28 -37.99 0.79
N VAL A 586 34.50 -37.80 -0.50
CA VAL A 586 34.58 -38.89 -1.45
C VAL A 586 35.82 -39.70 -1.04
N SER A 587 35.59 -40.81 -0.33
CA SER A 587 36.60 -41.83 -0.14
C SER A 587 36.88 -42.43 -1.51
N ASP A 588 38.01 -42.06 -2.10
CA ASP A 588 38.59 -42.72 -3.27
C ASP A 588 38.89 -44.19 -2.91
N SER A 589 37.90 -45.08 -3.07
CA SER A 589 38.12 -46.52 -3.07
C SER A 589 38.27 -46.98 -4.52
N ARG A 590 39.42 -46.68 -5.14
CA ARG A 590 39.90 -47.44 -6.29
C ARG A 590 40.75 -48.62 -5.77
N PRO A 591 40.46 -49.87 -6.18
CA PRO A 591 41.30 -51.00 -5.80
C PRO A 591 42.58 -50.96 -6.64
N GLN A 592 43.72 -50.64 -6.03
CA GLN A 592 45.03 -50.80 -6.66
C GLN A 592 45.62 -52.17 -6.32
N ALA A 593 45.82 -52.96 -7.37
CA ALA A 593 46.61 -54.17 -7.38
C ALA A 593 48.10 -53.87 -7.13
N GLU A 594 48.77 -54.87 -6.56
CA GLU A 594 50.15 -54.91 -6.10
C GLU A 594 51.21 -54.44 -7.13
N SER A 595 52.26 -53.78 -6.65
CA SER A 595 53.64 -54.19 -6.94
C SER A 595 54.67 -53.45 -6.07
N ALA A 596 55.71 -54.19 -5.73
CA ALA A 596 56.81 -53.92 -4.81
C ALA A 596 57.72 -52.74 -5.21
N GLU A 597 58.32 -52.06 -4.24
CA GLU A 597 59.73 -52.22 -3.82
C GLU A 597 60.24 -51.06 -2.92
N ARG A 598 60.87 -51.49 -1.80
CA ARG A 598 62.04 -50.93 -1.06
C ARG A 598 62.39 -49.43 -1.08
N ALA A 599 62.55 -48.87 0.14
CA ALA A 599 63.79 -48.32 0.75
C ALA A 599 63.46 -47.10 1.65
N VAL A 600 63.54 -47.21 2.99
CA VAL A 600 64.68 -46.95 3.91
C VAL A 600 64.81 -45.49 4.39
N ALA A 601 64.81 -45.35 5.73
CA ALA A 601 65.31 -44.26 6.59
C ALA A 601 64.57 -42.91 6.51
N GLY A 602 64.28 -42.17 7.57
CA GLY A 602 64.51 -42.11 9.03
C GLY A 602 63.72 -40.85 9.47
N ASP A 603 63.62 -40.34 10.69
CA ASP A 603 64.14 -40.58 12.02
C ASP A 603 63.27 -39.65 12.92
N ALA A 604 62.56 -40.20 13.90
CA ALA A 604 62.61 -39.87 15.33
C ALA A 604 62.37 -38.40 15.77
N SER A 605 61.32 -38.21 16.58
CA SER A 605 61.37 -37.71 17.98
C SER A 605 59.93 -37.49 18.50
N ASN A 606 59.41 -38.37 19.38
CA ASN A 606 59.37 -38.22 20.86
C ASN A 606 58.89 -36.84 21.32
N GLY A 607 57.68 -36.71 21.86
CA GLY A 607 57.32 -37.00 23.26
C GLY A 607 56.59 -35.74 23.77
N GLU A 608 55.68 -35.71 24.73
CA GLU A 608 55.23 -36.63 25.78
C GLU A 608 53.87 -36.13 26.28
N ARG A 609 53.15 -37.03 26.95
CA ARG A 609 51.88 -36.78 27.64
C ARG A 609 52.10 -35.96 28.92
N GLY A 610 51.18 -35.06 29.20
CA GLY A 610 50.95 -34.49 30.52
C GLY A 610 49.46 -34.40 30.81
N ILE A 611 48.97 -35.28 31.68
CA ILE A 611 47.63 -35.25 32.27
C ILE A 611 47.65 -34.26 33.43
N SER A 612 46.69 -33.33 33.48
CA SER A 612 46.15 -32.84 34.74
C SER A 612 44.73 -32.32 34.54
N ASP A 613 43.80 -33.11 35.06
CA ASP A 613 42.43 -32.76 35.41
C ASP A 613 42.41 -31.72 36.54
N GLN A 614 41.66 -30.62 36.38
CA GLN A 614 40.94 -29.94 37.46
C GLN A 614 39.79 -29.10 36.86
N GLY A 615 38.57 -29.43 37.29
CA GLY A 615 37.33 -28.86 36.80
C GLY A 615 37.13 -27.37 37.07
N LYS A 616 36.39 -26.75 36.15
CA LYS A 616 35.46 -25.65 36.44
C LYS A 616 34.16 -25.89 35.69
N SER A 617 33.10 -25.95 36.49
CA SER A 617 31.68 -26.01 36.18
C SER A 617 31.28 -25.14 34.98
N SER A 618 30.77 -25.79 33.93
CA SER A 618 30.00 -25.18 32.86
C SER A 618 28.54 -25.05 33.30
N VAL A 619 28.21 -23.99 34.04
CA VAL A 619 26.84 -23.54 34.29
C VAL A 619 26.79 -22.08 33.84
N GLY A 620 26.19 -21.81 32.68
CA GLY A 620 26.10 -20.44 32.15
C GLY A 620 25.89 -20.29 30.64
N LEU A 621 25.89 -21.38 29.87
CA LEU A 621 25.76 -21.32 28.39
C LEU A 621 24.39 -21.75 27.84
N SER A 622 23.47 -22.30 28.66
CA SER A 622 22.13 -22.70 28.19
C SER A 622 21.11 -21.55 28.21
N GLY A 623 21.10 -20.73 29.27
CA GLY A 623 20.10 -19.67 29.44
C GLY A 623 20.12 -18.58 28.36
N LYS A 624 21.30 -18.15 27.89
CA LYS A 624 21.41 -17.11 26.85
C LYS A 624 20.83 -17.52 25.50
N LYS A 625 20.96 -18.79 25.10
CA LYS A 625 20.44 -19.26 23.80
C LYS A 625 18.92 -19.36 23.77
N GLU A 626 18.31 -19.74 24.89
CA GLU A 626 16.85 -19.76 25.02
C GLU A 626 16.29 -18.34 25.09
N GLU A 627 16.94 -17.45 25.83
CA GLU A 627 16.54 -16.03 25.94
C GLU A 627 16.60 -15.30 24.59
N ASP A 628 17.65 -15.52 23.79
CA ASP A 628 17.78 -14.99 22.42
C ASP A 628 16.73 -15.57 21.45
N SER A 629 16.36 -16.85 21.63
CA SER A 629 15.33 -17.50 20.81
C SER A 629 13.94 -16.95 21.08
N PHE A 630 13.58 -16.73 22.36
CA PHE A 630 12.30 -16.13 22.73
C PHE A 630 12.21 -14.66 22.30
N LYS A 631 13.33 -13.92 22.43
CA LYS A 631 13.41 -12.54 21.94
C LYS A 631 13.17 -12.46 20.44
N THR A 632 13.85 -13.30 19.67
CA THR A 632 13.65 -13.34 18.21
C THR A 632 12.21 -13.70 17.86
N ALA A 633 11.59 -14.64 18.57
CA ALA A 633 10.21 -15.05 18.32
C ALA A 633 9.18 -13.93 18.61
N ILE A 634 9.34 -13.20 19.73
CA ILE A 634 8.41 -12.12 20.06
C ILE A 634 8.63 -10.89 19.18
N ASP A 635 9.88 -10.58 18.81
CA ASP A 635 10.20 -9.54 17.84
C ASP A 635 9.52 -9.85 16.49
N GLN A 636 9.60 -11.10 16.03
CA GLN A 636 8.93 -11.55 14.80
C GLN A 636 7.39 -11.51 14.92
N ALA A 637 6.82 -11.97 16.02
CA ALA A 637 5.37 -11.95 16.21
C ALA A 637 4.82 -10.52 16.21
N ILE A 638 5.54 -9.57 16.82
CA ILE A 638 5.20 -8.15 16.81
C ILE A 638 5.35 -7.58 15.41
N LEU A 639 6.50 -7.77 14.74
CA LEU A 639 6.72 -7.28 13.37
C LEU A 639 5.66 -7.78 12.37
N LYS A 640 5.17 -9.01 12.58
CA LYS A 640 4.11 -9.64 11.78
C LYS A 640 2.69 -9.23 12.18
N GLY A 641 2.53 -8.45 13.27
CA GLY A 641 1.22 -8.06 13.78
C GLY A 641 0.38 -9.19 14.38
N LEU A 642 1.01 -10.29 14.82
CA LEU A 642 0.32 -11.50 15.32
C LEU A 642 -0.04 -11.35 16.81
N LYS A 643 -1.29 -10.94 17.08
CA LYS A 643 -1.76 -10.56 18.43
C LYS A 643 -1.77 -11.70 19.43
N GLN A 644 -2.39 -12.83 19.11
CA GLN A 644 -2.47 -13.98 20.01
C GLN A 644 -1.11 -14.65 20.18
N GLU A 645 -0.28 -14.72 19.14
CA GLU A 645 1.07 -15.26 19.25
C GLU A 645 1.94 -14.38 20.15
N THR A 646 1.90 -13.06 19.97
CA THR A 646 2.60 -12.11 20.86
C THR A 646 2.15 -12.28 22.31
N ARG A 647 0.83 -12.39 22.54
CA ARG A 647 0.27 -12.66 23.88
C ARG A 647 0.77 -13.99 24.45
N LYS A 648 0.71 -15.09 23.71
CA LYS A 648 1.16 -16.42 24.16
C LYS A 648 2.66 -16.44 24.47
N LEU A 649 3.48 -15.78 23.65
CA LEU A 649 4.92 -15.66 23.90
C LEU A 649 5.20 -14.85 25.17
N ALA A 650 4.46 -13.75 25.39
CA ALA A 650 4.54 -12.98 26.63
C ALA A 650 4.07 -13.79 27.86
N GLU A 651 2.99 -14.58 27.75
CA GLU A 651 2.54 -15.52 28.80
C GLU A 651 3.65 -16.52 29.15
N GLY A 652 4.27 -17.13 28.14
CA GLY A 652 5.38 -18.07 28.32
C GLY A 652 6.59 -17.46 29.02
N LEU A 653 6.95 -16.21 28.71
CA LEU A 653 8.04 -15.49 29.40
C LEU A 653 7.71 -15.25 30.89
N LEU A 654 6.46 -14.93 31.22
CA LEU A 654 6.02 -14.76 32.61
C LEU A 654 5.99 -16.10 33.37
N GLU A 655 5.66 -17.20 32.69
CA GLU A 655 5.72 -18.55 33.27
C GLU A 655 7.16 -19.02 33.55
N GLN A 656 8.13 -18.54 32.76
CA GLN A 656 9.56 -18.77 32.98
C GLN A 656 10.16 -17.94 34.13
N GLY A 657 9.36 -17.09 34.79
CA GLY A 657 9.73 -16.37 35.99
C GLY A 657 10.23 -14.94 35.77
N LEU A 658 10.11 -14.40 34.55
CA LEU A 658 10.35 -12.96 34.33
C LEU A 658 9.22 -12.14 34.95
N THR A 659 9.58 -10.95 35.45
CA THR A 659 8.60 -9.99 35.95
C THR A 659 7.86 -9.30 34.81
N GLU A 660 6.66 -8.81 35.10
CA GLU A 660 5.83 -8.06 34.16
C GLU A 660 6.58 -6.85 33.56
N VAL A 661 7.38 -6.15 34.37
CA VAL A 661 8.19 -5.01 33.95
C VAL A 661 9.34 -5.42 33.04
N GLU A 662 9.98 -6.58 33.29
CA GLU A 662 11.05 -7.10 32.43
C GLU A 662 10.52 -7.52 31.06
N VAL A 663 9.37 -8.20 31.00
CA VAL A 663 8.73 -8.56 29.73
C VAL A 663 8.39 -7.32 28.91
N ILE A 664 7.82 -6.29 29.56
CA ILE A 664 7.53 -5.01 28.91
C ILE A 664 8.80 -4.35 28.36
N ASN A 665 9.81 -4.10 29.20
CA ASN A 665 10.94 -3.26 28.82
C ASN A 665 11.95 -3.98 27.92
N ARG A 666 12.21 -5.28 28.15
CA ARG A 666 13.27 -6.02 27.44
C ARG A 666 12.80 -6.63 26.12
N TYR A 667 11.50 -6.87 25.98
CA TYR A 667 10.91 -7.57 24.84
C TYR A 667 9.90 -6.68 24.10
N LEU A 668 8.79 -6.28 24.73
CA LEU A 668 7.72 -5.57 24.01
C LEU A 668 8.16 -4.18 23.50
N ILE A 669 8.77 -3.36 24.37
CA ILE A 669 9.27 -2.03 23.97
C ILE A 669 10.43 -2.18 22.98
N SER A 670 11.37 -3.09 23.24
CA SER A 670 12.51 -3.34 22.34
C SER A 670 12.06 -3.76 20.94
N ALA A 671 10.97 -4.52 20.80
CA ALA A 671 10.41 -4.89 19.51
C ALA A 671 9.75 -3.68 18.82
N LEU A 672 9.02 -2.85 19.57
CA LEU A 672 8.43 -1.62 19.05
C LEU A 672 9.50 -0.61 18.60
N ASP A 673 10.66 -0.54 19.27
CA ASP A 673 11.80 0.25 18.82
C ASP A 673 12.31 -0.22 17.44
N LEU A 674 12.41 -1.54 17.23
CA LEU A 674 12.80 -2.12 15.93
C LEU A 674 11.77 -1.82 14.83
N VAL A 675 10.49 -1.85 15.16
CA VAL A 675 9.40 -1.45 14.24
C VAL A 675 9.54 0.03 13.88
N GLY A 676 9.81 0.90 14.87
CA GLY A 676 10.08 2.32 14.65
C GLY A 676 11.26 2.56 13.72
N ASP A 677 12.39 1.87 13.98
CA ASP A 677 13.59 1.93 13.12
C ASP A 677 13.31 1.51 11.67
N GLN A 678 12.46 0.50 11.46
CA GLN A 678 12.08 0.03 10.13
C GLN A 678 11.12 1.01 9.42
N TYR A 679 10.25 1.67 10.16
CA TYR A 679 9.34 2.68 9.61
C TYR A 679 10.11 3.92 9.14
N GLU A 680 11.08 4.40 9.93
CA GLU A 680 11.98 5.51 9.54
C GLU A 680 12.82 5.18 8.31
N LYS A 681 13.30 3.94 8.20
CA LYS A 681 14.03 3.45 7.03
C LYS A 681 13.12 3.19 5.82
N GLN A 682 11.81 3.42 5.95
CA GLN A 682 10.79 3.14 4.94
C GLN A 682 10.82 1.69 4.44
N THR A 683 11.25 0.75 5.29
CA THR A 683 11.21 -0.69 5.01
C THR A 683 9.87 -1.30 5.39
N ILE A 684 9.16 -0.69 6.34
CA ILE A 684 7.75 -0.96 6.63
C ILE A 684 6.94 0.35 6.54
N PHE A 685 5.64 0.24 6.31
CA PHE A 685 4.76 1.40 6.16
C PHE A 685 3.72 1.44 7.28
N LEU A 686 2.85 2.46 7.25
CA LEU A 686 1.85 2.69 8.28
C LEU A 686 1.00 1.44 8.63
N PRO A 687 0.54 0.62 7.67
CA PRO A 687 -0.18 -0.62 7.98
C PRO A 687 0.56 -1.54 8.93
N GLN A 688 1.82 -1.84 8.63
CA GLN A 688 2.66 -2.73 9.42
C GLN A 688 2.98 -2.13 10.78
N LEU A 689 3.20 -0.81 10.86
CA LEU A 689 3.41 -0.09 12.11
C LEU A 689 2.18 -0.23 13.04
N ILE A 690 0.97 0.03 12.53
CA ILE A 690 -0.29 -0.10 13.29
C ILE A 690 -0.51 -1.55 13.73
N ASN A 691 -0.30 -2.52 12.84
CA ASN A 691 -0.48 -3.93 13.16
C ASN A 691 0.51 -4.41 14.22
N SER A 692 1.77 -3.99 14.13
CA SER A 692 2.80 -4.31 15.13
C SER A 692 2.48 -3.71 16.49
N ALA A 693 2.05 -2.43 16.49
CA ALA A 693 1.53 -1.75 17.66
C ALA A 693 0.39 -2.55 18.32
N ASN A 694 -0.63 -2.91 17.55
CA ASN A 694 -1.79 -3.66 18.06
C ASN A 694 -1.42 -5.05 18.59
N ALA A 695 -0.42 -5.73 18.00
CA ALA A 695 0.10 -6.99 18.50
C ALA A 695 0.79 -6.85 19.84
N ALA A 696 1.61 -5.80 20.01
CA ALA A 696 2.20 -5.47 21.30
C ALA A 696 1.13 -5.11 22.34
N SER A 697 0.09 -4.34 21.97
CA SER A 697 -1.01 -3.98 22.88
C SER A 697 -1.69 -5.20 23.48
N ALA A 698 -1.90 -6.27 22.70
CA ALA A 698 -2.53 -7.49 23.19
C ALA A 698 -1.73 -8.17 24.32
N ALA A 699 -0.40 -8.10 24.27
CA ALA A 699 0.45 -8.55 25.37
C ALA A 699 0.44 -7.55 26.54
N PHE A 700 0.50 -6.23 26.27
CA PHE A 700 0.41 -5.21 27.31
C PHE A 700 -0.86 -5.32 28.14
N ASP A 701 -2.02 -5.47 27.50
CA ASP A 701 -3.31 -5.52 28.18
C ASP A 701 -3.42 -6.78 29.04
N MET A 702 -2.92 -7.91 28.56
CA MET A 702 -2.82 -9.13 29.37
C MET A 702 -1.87 -8.92 30.58
N ILE A 703 -0.74 -8.23 30.42
CA ILE A 703 0.15 -7.92 31.54
C ILE A 703 -0.56 -6.99 32.54
N LYS A 704 -1.27 -5.96 32.07
CA LYS A 704 -2.05 -5.03 32.91
C LYS A 704 -3.11 -5.78 33.73
N ASP A 705 -3.89 -6.66 33.11
CA ASP A 705 -4.90 -7.47 33.78
C ASP A 705 -4.29 -8.32 34.91
N ARG A 706 -3.10 -8.90 34.65
CA ARG A 706 -2.37 -9.70 35.63
C ARG A 706 -1.82 -8.87 36.80
N ILE A 707 -1.32 -7.66 36.53
CA ILE A 707 -0.87 -6.71 37.57
C ILE A 707 -2.07 -6.29 38.44
N ALA A 708 -3.18 -5.90 37.80
CA ALA A 708 -4.42 -5.50 38.48
C ALA A 708 -4.97 -6.63 39.37
N ALA A 709 -4.95 -7.88 38.89
CA ALA A 709 -5.37 -9.05 39.64
C ALA A 709 -4.48 -9.38 40.86
N ARG A 710 -3.21 -8.94 40.87
CA ARG A 710 -2.26 -9.17 41.97
C ARG A 710 -2.37 -8.14 43.10
N GLY A 711 -3.28 -7.16 43.00
CA GLY A 711 -3.48 -6.14 44.04
C GLY A 711 -2.27 -5.21 44.26
N GLN A 712 -1.23 -5.33 43.44
CA GLN A 712 -0.19 -4.35 43.29
C GLN A 712 -0.69 -3.38 42.22
N GLY A 713 -1.27 -2.26 42.63
CA GLY A 713 -1.61 -1.20 41.70
C GLY A 713 -0.39 -0.90 40.82
N ALA A 714 -0.60 -0.83 39.50
CA ALA A 714 0.39 -0.43 38.51
C ALA A 714 0.82 1.03 38.73
N SER A 715 1.49 1.30 39.84
CA SER A 715 1.83 2.62 40.35
C SER A 715 3.10 3.20 39.72
N GLY A 716 3.40 2.84 38.47
CA GLY A 716 4.57 3.34 37.75
C GLY A 716 4.26 4.22 36.53
N LYS A 717 3.14 3.98 35.82
CA LYS A 717 2.83 4.68 34.55
C LYS A 717 1.40 5.23 34.43
N GLU A 718 0.42 4.81 35.24
CA GLU A 718 -0.95 5.35 35.18
C GLU A 718 -1.04 6.83 35.61
N ASP A 719 -0.04 7.35 36.34
CA ASP A 719 0.12 8.77 36.68
C ASP A 719 0.78 9.60 35.54
N LYS A 720 1.25 8.96 34.46
CA LYS A 720 1.90 9.64 33.33
C LYS A 720 0.87 9.99 32.26
N LYS A 721 0.08 11.01 32.58
CA LYS A 721 -0.98 11.54 31.73
C LYS A 721 -0.41 12.42 30.62
N ILE A 722 -0.90 12.22 29.40
CA ILE A 722 -0.54 12.99 28.21
C ILE A 722 -1.82 13.45 27.52
N VAL A 723 -1.88 14.69 27.04
CA VAL A 723 -2.96 15.16 26.15
C VAL A 723 -2.44 15.19 24.71
N VAL A 724 -3.23 14.72 23.75
CA VAL A 724 -2.93 14.87 22.32
C VAL A 724 -4.16 15.36 21.59
N CYS A 725 -3.97 16.34 20.70
CA CYS A 725 -5.05 16.87 19.87
C CYS A 725 -4.52 17.51 18.59
N THR A 726 -5.39 17.68 17.60
CA THR A 726 -5.14 18.68 16.56
C THR A 726 -5.60 20.04 17.06
N VAL A 727 -4.91 21.08 16.62
CA VAL A 727 -5.24 22.46 17.02
C VAL A 727 -6.52 22.94 16.32
N LYS A 728 -7.11 24.00 16.86
CA LYS A 728 -8.32 24.63 16.29
C LYS A 728 -8.12 24.95 14.79
N GLY A 729 -9.11 24.59 14.00
CA GLY A 729 -9.14 24.73 12.56
C GLY A 729 -8.47 23.61 11.79
N ASP A 730 -7.80 22.66 12.46
CA ASP A 730 -7.18 21.51 11.82
C ASP A 730 -7.99 20.24 12.05
N ILE A 731 -8.57 19.71 10.98
CA ILE A 731 -9.36 18.48 11.02
C ILE A 731 -8.53 17.23 10.72
N HIS A 732 -7.25 17.39 10.37
CA HIS A 732 -6.39 16.28 9.97
C HIS A 732 -5.75 15.62 11.19
N ASP A 733 -6.29 14.48 11.60
CA ASP A 733 -5.97 13.86 12.88
C ASP A 733 -5.28 12.51 12.75
N ILE A 734 -4.92 12.10 11.54
CA ILE A 734 -4.22 10.84 11.26
C ILE A 734 -2.89 10.77 12.05
N GLY A 735 -2.03 11.79 11.94
CA GLY A 735 -0.76 11.84 12.68
C GLY A 735 -0.97 11.80 14.20
N LYS A 736 -1.95 12.55 14.72
CA LYS A 736 -2.34 12.53 16.14
C LYS A 736 -2.83 11.15 16.58
N ASN A 737 -3.65 10.47 15.78
CA ASN A 737 -4.15 9.13 16.08
C ASN A 737 -3.01 8.11 16.15
N ILE A 738 -2.01 8.20 15.27
CA ILE A 738 -0.81 7.37 15.31
C ILE A 738 -0.03 7.63 16.60
N VAL A 739 0.27 8.90 16.90
CA VAL A 739 0.98 9.29 18.12
C VAL A 739 0.24 8.79 19.37
N LYS A 740 -1.09 8.92 19.41
CA LYS A 740 -1.90 8.36 20.49
C LYS A 740 -1.69 6.85 20.62
N VAL A 741 -1.91 6.09 19.54
CA VAL A 741 -1.80 4.63 19.55
C VAL A 741 -0.40 4.20 20.02
N ILE A 742 0.64 4.86 19.51
CA ILE A 742 2.02 4.59 19.91
C ILE A 742 2.22 4.92 21.40
N LEU A 743 1.85 6.11 21.87
CA LEU A 743 2.02 6.50 23.28
C LEU A 743 1.24 5.57 24.24
N GLU A 744 0.02 5.19 23.89
CA GLU A 744 -0.77 4.21 24.65
C GLU A 744 -0.04 2.86 24.73
N ASN A 745 0.63 2.44 23.65
CA ASN A 745 1.45 1.23 23.62
C ASN A 745 2.71 1.31 24.49
N TYR A 746 3.30 2.50 24.66
CA TYR A 746 4.38 2.70 25.63
C TYR A 746 3.88 2.77 27.09
N GLY A 747 2.57 2.62 27.30
CA GLY A 747 1.91 2.55 28.60
C GLY A 747 1.54 3.91 29.20
N TYR A 748 1.50 4.97 28.39
CA TYR A 748 1.05 6.29 28.84
C TYR A 748 -0.47 6.37 28.85
N LYS A 749 -1.04 7.14 29.78
CA LYS A 749 -2.49 7.45 29.79
C LYS A 749 -2.74 8.64 28.89
N VAL A 750 -3.32 8.40 27.71
CA VAL A 750 -3.51 9.42 26.68
C VAL A 750 -4.93 9.97 26.67
N PHE A 751 -5.07 11.28 26.92
CA PHE A 751 -6.30 12.05 26.76
C PHE A 751 -6.35 12.62 25.35
N ASP A 752 -7.04 11.90 24.47
CA ASP A 752 -7.28 12.33 23.10
C ASP A 752 -8.47 13.29 23.05
N LEU A 753 -8.21 14.58 22.79
CA LEU A 753 -9.28 15.58 22.71
C LEU A 753 -9.95 15.65 21.33
N GLY A 754 -9.46 14.84 20.39
CA GLY A 754 -9.96 14.73 19.03
C GLY A 754 -9.32 15.76 18.09
N ARG A 755 -10.10 16.12 17.06
CA ARG A 755 -9.73 17.08 16.03
C ARG A 755 -10.43 18.42 16.20
N ASP A 756 -9.89 19.47 15.59
CA ASP A 756 -10.38 20.85 15.66
C ASP A 756 -10.62 21.31 17.11
N VAL A 757 -9.58 21.21 17.95
CA VAL A 757 -9.74 21.42 19.40
C VAL A 757 -9.44 22.87 19.77
N PRO A 758 -10.41 23.61 20.35
CA PRO A 758 -10.16 24.96 20.85
C PRO A 758 -9.15 24.98 21.99
N ALA A 759 -8.25 25.97 22.01
CA ALA A 759 -7.23 26.13 23.04
C ALA A 759 -7.77 26.07 24.48
N GLY A 760 -8.96 26.64 24.73
CA GLY A 760 -9.62 26.59 26.03
C GLY A 760 -9.90 25.15 26.51
N LYS A 761 -10.38 24.27 25.63
CA LYS A 761 -10.65 22.86 25.96
C LYS A 761 -9.35 22.11 26.30
N VAL A 762 -8.25 22.45 25.62
CA VAL A 762 -6.91 21.88 25.93
C VAL A 762 -6.48 22.30 27.34
N VAL A 763 -6.55 23.59 27.64
CA VAL A 763 -6.21 24.14 28.95
C VAL A 763 -7.07 23.56 30.06
N ASP A 764 -8.39 23.53 29.87
CA ASP A 764 -9.34 23.00 30.86
C ASP A 764 -9.04 21.54 31.19
N THR A 765 -8.72 20.73 30.17
CA THR A 765 -8.35 19.32 30.37
C THR A 765 -7.02 19.21 31.11
N VAL A 766 -6.00 19.97 30.71
CA VAL A 766 -4.67 19.93 31.33
C VAL A 766 -4.72 20.29 32.81
N VAL A 767 -5.51 21.30 33.17
CA VAL A 767 -5.69 21.73 34.57
C VAL A 767 -6.53 20.73 35.35
N ALA A 768 -7.64 20.24 34.78
CA ALA A 768 -8.53 19.30 35.45
C ALA A 768 -7.85 17.95 35.73
N GLU A 769 -7.00 17.49 34.82
CA GLU A 769 -6.35 16.19 34.90
C GLU A 769 -4.91 16.23 35.41
N ASP A 770 -4.34 17.41 35.71
CA ASP A 770 -2.93 17.60 36.13
C ASP A 770 -1.92 16.98 35.14
N VAL A 771 -2.05 17.38 33.87
CA VAL A 771 -1.25 16.82 32.75
C VAL A 771 0.07 17.57 32.59
N ARG A 772 1.20 16.85 32.64
CA ARG A 772 2.54 17.45 32.52
C ARG A 772 3.09 17.55 31.10
N LEU A 773 2.44 16.89 30.13
CA LEU A 773 2.91 16.87 28.74
C LEU A 773 1.74 16.92 27.75
N VAL A 774 1.82 17.82 26.77
CA VAL A 774 0.78 18.05 25.75
C VAL A 774 1.40 17.97 24.35
N GLY A 775 0.76 17.22 23.46
CA GLY A 775 1.12 17.11 22.05
C GLY A 775 0.11 17.80 21.16
N LEU A 776 0.58 18.75 20.36
CA LEU A 776 -0.26 19.47 19.39
C LEU A 776 0.13 19.09 17.96
N SER A 777 -0.87 18.76 17.15
CA SER A 777 -0.70 18.42 15.73
C SER A 777 -1.33 19.46 14.82
N ALA A 778 -0.64 19.80 13.71
CA ALA A 778 -1.19 20.59 12.61
C ALA A 778 -0.67 20.09 11.25
N LEU A 779 -1.54 19.91 10.28
CA LEU A 779 -1.20 19.56 8.90
C LEU A 779 -1.24 20.78 7.96
N MET A 780 -2.01 21.81 8.30
CA MET A 780 -2.15 22.99 7.44
C MET A 780 -1.32 24.16 7.96
N THR A 781 -0.60 24.88 7.08
CA THR A 781 0.15 26.08 7.50
C THR A 781 -0.77 27.13 8.14
N THR A 782 -2.04 27.17 7.74
CA THR A 782 -3.04 28.10 8.29
C THR A 782 -3.50 27.81 9.70
N THR A 783 -3.22 26.63 10.25
CA THR A 783 -3.63 26.25 11.61
C THR A 783 -2.49 26.44 12.62
N LEU A 784 -1.28 26.74 12.15
CA LEU A 784 -0.11 27.03 12.98
C LEU A 784 -0.32 28.19 13.98
N PRO A 785 -1.00 29.30 13.64
CA PRO A 785 -1.30 30.34 14.63
C PRO A 785 -2.18 29.85 15.80
N ALA A 786 -3.09 28.90 15.57
CA ALA A 786 -3.88 28.31 16.64
C ALA A 786 -3.04 27.41 17.57
N MET A 787 -1.96 26.84 17.04
CA MET A 787 -0.96 26.11 17.82
C MET A 787 -0.23 27.05 18.78
N GLN A 788 0.26 28.19 18.29
CA GLN A 788 0.82 29.26 19.13
C GLN A 788 -0.16 29.68 20.23
N GLU A 789 -1.40 30.00 19.86
CA GLU A 789 -2.44 30.43 20.81
C GLU A 789 -2.64 29.40 21.94
N THR A 790 -2.59 28.11 21.59
CA THR A 790 -2.73 27.02 22.56
C THR A 790 -1.52 26.95 23.50
N ILE A 791 -0.31 27.08 22.97
CA ILE A 791 0.93 27.10 23.78
C ILE A 791 0.90 28.28 24.75
N ASP A 792 0.58 29.48 24.27
CA ASP A 792 0.57 30.70 25.09
C ASP A 792 -0.41 30.57 26.26
N ARG A 793 -1.63 30.07 26.00
CA ARG A 793 -2.62 29.85 27.07
C ARG A 793 -2.21 28.76 28.04
N LEU A 794 -1.54 27.70 27.58
CA LEU A 794 -0.99 26.67 28.47
C LEU A 794 0.11 27.24 29.38
N ARG A 795 0.94 28.17 28.87
CA ARG A 795 1.97 28.84 29.68
C ARG A 795 1.37 29.71 30.78
N GLU A 796 0.23 30.35 30.52
CA GLU A 796 -0.47 31.16 31.52
C GLU A 796 -1.16 30.30 32.59
N ALA A 797 -1.83 29.22 32.19
CA ALA A 797 -2.66 28.41 33.08
C ALA A 797 -1.91 27.26 33.78
N SER A 798 -0.91 26.67 33.14
CA SER A 798 -0.09 25.57 33.67
C SER A 798 1.38 25.69 33.22
N PRO A 799 2.18 26.56 33.86
CA PRO A 799 3.58 26.82 33.46
C PRO A 799 4.50 25.59 33.50
N HIS A 800 4.12 24.56 34.26
CA HIS A 800 4.89 23.33 34.43
C HIS A 800 4.63 22.31 33.33
N THR A 801 3.55 22.46 32.56
CA THR A 801 3.22 21.57 31.45
C THR A 801 4.16 21.81 30.27
N LYS A 802 4.82 20.75 29.82
CA LYS A 802 5.65 20.78 28.62
C LYS A 802 4.80 20.54 27.37
N VAL A 803 5.16 21.20 26.28
CA VAL A 803 4.44 21.08 25.00
C VAL A 803 5.40 20.61 23.92
N TRP A 804 5.01 19.56 23.20
CA TRP A 804 5.62 19.22 21.93
C TRP A 804 4.65 19.47 20.78
N VAL A 805 5.22 19.77 19.62
CA VAL A 805 4.47 20.05 18.40
C VAL A 805 4.96 19.18 17.26
N GLY A 806 4.08 18.82 16.33
CA GLY A 806 4.41 18.07 15.13
C GLY A 806 3.37 18.22 14.02
N GLY A 807 3.68 17.66 12.85
CA GLY A 807 2.82 17.66 11.67
C GLY A 807 3.53 18.17 10.40
N ALA A 808 3.03 17.77 9.22
CA ALA A 808 3.80 17.79 7.96
C ALA A 808 4.30 19.16 7.49
N VAL A 809 3.71 20.25 7.99
CA VAL A 809 4.07 21.63 7.63
C VAL A 809 4.93 22.34 8.68
N LEU A 810 5.20 21.70 9.83
CA LEU A 810 6.06 22.29 10.86
C LEU A 810 7.54 22.05 10.54
N THR A 811 8.39 22.92 11.08
CA THR A 811 9.82 22.69 11.21
C THR A 811 10.30 22.89 12.64
N ARG A 812 11.49 22.35 12.93
CA ARG A 812 12.14 22.47 14.23
C ARG A 812 12.42 23.92 14.62
N GLU A 813 12.74 24.78 13.66
CA GLU A 813 12.95 26.22 13.86
C GLU A 813 11.64 26.89 14.27
N TYR A 814 10.55 26.62 13.56
CA TYR A 814 9.25 27.23 13.84
C TYR A 814 8.69 26.77 15.19
N ALA A 815 8.81 25.48 15.53
CA ALA A 815 8.42 24.94 16.82
C ALA A 815 9.05 25.71 18.01
N ARG A 816 10.34 26.07 17.90
CA ARG A 816 11.02 26.87 18.93
C ARG A 816 10.51 28.30 18.99
N GLU A 817 10.26 28.90 17.84
CA GLU A 817 9.73 30.25 17.75
C GLU A 817 8.37 30.36 18.42
N ILE A 818 7.52 29.35 18.24
CA ILE A 818 6.19 29.32 18.85
C ILE A 818 6.16 28.94 20.34
N GLY A 819 7.33 28.80 20.96
CA GLY A 819 7.45 28.52 22.39
C GLY A 819 7.17 27.07 22.77
N ALA A 820 7.15 26.14 21.81
CA ALA A 820 7.11 24.71 22.11
C ALA A 820 8.41 24.28 22.80
N ASP A 821 8.31 23.36 23.77
CA ASP A 821 9.50 22.81 24.43
C ASP A 821 10.23 21.81 23.54
N PHE A 822 9.48 21.11 22.67
CA PHE A 822 9.99 20.08 21.78
C PHE A 822 9.31 20.12 20.41
N TYR A 823 10.03 19.63 19.40
CA TYR A 823 9.53 19.34 18.06
C TYR A 823 9.66 17.83 17.86
N ALA A 824 8.59 17.22 17.34
CA ALA A 824 8.57 15.83 16.92
C ALA A 824 8.37 15.77 15.40
N ASP A 825 9.39 15.33 14.68
CA ASP A 825 9.38 15.15 13.23
C ASP A 825 8.53 13.93 12.82
N ASP A 826 8.47 12.93 13.69
CA ASP A 826 7.68 11.72 13.51
C ASP A 826 7.03 11.27 14.83
N ALA A 827 6.30 10.16 14.77
CA ALA A 827 5.60 9.63 15.92
C ALA A 827 6.53 8.97 16.96
N ARG A 828 7.75 8.58 16.63
CA ARG A 828 8.73 8.02 17.57
C ARG A 828 9.36 9.11 18.41
N GLU A 829 9.75 10.25 17.83
CA GLU A 829 10.27 11.39 18.58
C GLU A 829 9.29 11.81 19.69
N SER A 830 7.97 11.67 19.47
CA SER A 830 6.95 11.92 20.49
C SER A 830 7.10 11.02 21.74
N VAL A 831 7.50 9.76 21.54
CA VAL A 831 7.78 8.80 22.62
C VAL A 831 9.06 9.17 23.35
N GLU A 832 10.12 9.54 22.62
CA GLU A 832 11.39 9.98 23.22
C GLU A 832 11.19 11.23 24.09
N ILE A 833 10.37 12.17 23.61
CA ILE A 833 9.96 13.36 24.37
C ILE A 833 9.18 12.95 25.62
N ALA A 834 8.21 12.04 25.47
CA ALA A 834 7.44 11.53 26.61
C ALA A 834 8.33 10.85 27.66
N GLN A 835 9.30 10.05 27.24
CA GLN A 835 10.29 9.44 28.13
C GLN A 835 11.18 10.49 28.80
N ARG A 836 11.60 11.52 28.07
CA ARG A 836 12.44 12.59 28.62
C ARG A 836 11.72 13.46 29.66
N VAL A 837 10.42 13.71 29.47
CA VAL A 837 9.63 14.59 30.35
C VAL A 837 8.97 13.83 31.50
N LEU A 838 8.51 12.61 31.24
CA LEU A 838 7.73 11.80 32.19
C LEU A 838 8.49 10.57 32.70
N GLY A 839 9.67 10.25 32.16
CA GLY A 839 10.54 9.19 32.70
C GLY A 839 11.08 9.52 34.08
N GLU A 840 11.40 8.49 34.86
CA GLU A 840 12.17 8.67 36.10
C GLU A 840 13.65 8.84 35.73
N ALA A 841 14.35 9.73 36.43
CA ALA A 841 15.80 9.94 36.30
C ALA A 841 16.60 8.75 36.84
#